data_AF-A0A2V5MUH7-F1
#
_entry.id   AF-A0A2V5MUH7-F1
#
_cell.length_a   1.000
_cell.length_b   1.000
_cell.length_c   1.000
_cell.angle_alpha   90.00
_cell.angle_beta   90.00
_cell.angle_gamma   90.00
#
_symmetry.space_group_name_H-M   'P 1'
#
loop_
_entity.id
_entity.type
_entity.pdbx_description
1 polymer ?
#
loop_
_entity_poly.entity_id
_entity_poly.type
_entity_poly.pdbx_seq_one_letter_code
_entity_poly.pdbx_strand_id
1 'polypeptide(L)'
;MNPNMPTKQGAAPPVIRNAAPRSAWKVLVPVIAFAVLAVATMVFVAVRSAFSNIKPRPARFRPPSSWQEHVASPRPRSERSYPIQAAPMRTKKVKEKPSGPQTVPPEFSVPGGVFLKNFSVELKAKSSAAVIRYTVDGSEPETNSPIYSGPVPVASTTLVQAKCFEPGLAPSPTATQTYTMLDDSLRQFSSNLPLVIISAFGQPIQHQSYVPASARFINLSGQRSTLMGPADFDGRGEIKRRGYSSLRLPKPSLSFKIEQDGDKKRASIFGLPADSDWVLYAPYSDKTLMRDVFAYELSNKMGRYAARTRFVEVFVNRGSSKLAARDYLGVYVFEEKIKRGTNRVNIAKLTADDNQEPEISGGYIFKRDHDGPPGMNYYRGAPRFEQPVSEESENGFFTRRGLHLFYVEPKEAELTPQQKNWLTQHLNQFERALYGPNFTSQTDGYAKYLDADSFIDQFWIVELSKSIDAFRYSCFMHKDRGGKIKMEPLWDWNLSFGNANYHEGWLTEGWYYPLIRESEICWFRRLIQDPDFAQKHIDRWGELRKDLFAPANLAKRVDQLAALLQESQERNFQRWPILGRSVNPNWYVGDSYADEVNWMKNWIRQRIAWIDRQFPAAPAFSEQPGPVKPGAKLAMRASAGKIYYTLDGSDPRVPGGSVLKKARVYDAPIVIDPNVRVFARVRREDTWSAPTIAQFTNP
;
A
#
# COMPACT_ATOMS: atom_id res chain seq x y z
N MET A 1 -16.89 50.19 37.22
CA MET A 1 -18.05 50.58 38.07
C MET A 1 -19.28 50.60 37.18
N ASN A 2 -20.22 49.69 37.44
CA ASN A 2 -21.63 49.77 37.02
C ASN A 2 -22.30 50.94 37.81
N PRO A 3 -23.53 51.45 37.58
CA PRO A 3 -24.65 50.80 36.87
C PRO A 3 -25.78 51.69 36.25
N ASN A 4 -26.81 50.99 35.76
CA ASN A 4 -28.26 51.27 35.88
C ASN A 4 -29.04 52.09 34.83
N MET A 5 -29.90 51.37 34.11
CA MET A 5 -31.25 51.77 33.70
C MET A 5 -32.29 51.32 34.75
N PRO A 6 -33.47 51.98 34.84
CA PRO A 6 -34.69 51.42 35.38
C PRO A 6 -35.85 51.31 34.36
N THR A 7 -36.83 50.47 34.73
CA THR A 7 -38.05 50.05 34.04
C THR A 7 -39.30 50.85 34.45
N LYS A 8 -40.37 50.87 33.61
CA LYS A 8 -41.81 50.58 33.91
C LYS A 8 -42.78 51.03 32.78
N GLN A 9 -43.56 50.09 32.19
CA GLN A 9 -45.02 49.81 32.36
C GLN A 9 -46.04 50.74 31.64
N GLY A 10 -46.69 50.20 30.59
CA GLY A 10 -48.16 50.00 30.50
C GLY A 10 -49.09 51.07 29.87
N ALA A 11 -49.70 50.77 28.71
CA ALA A 11 -51.15 50.89 28.38
C ALA A 11 -51.43 50.76 26.86
N ALA A 12 -52.49 50.05 26.46
CA ALA A 12 -53.06 49.96 25.09
C ALA A 12 -54.34 50.82 24.99
N PRO A 13 -54.78 51.34 23.81
CA PRO A 13 -55.56 50.59 22.77
C PRO A 13 -55.42 51.19 21.32
N PRO A 14 -56.26 50.93 20.28
CA PRO A 14 -57.24 49.85 20.01
C PRO A 14 -56.96 49.04 18.71
N VAL A 15 -57.71 47.94 18.56
CA VAL A 15 -57.73 47.05 17.39
C VAL A 15 -58.73 47.56 16.34
N ILE A 16 -58.29 47.72 15.09
CA ILE A 16 -59.17 47.80 13.91
C ILE A 16 -59.04 46.48 13.14
N ARG A 17 -60.14 45.71 13.12
CA ARG A 17 -60.30 44.52 12.28
C ARG A 17 -60.71 44.96 10.87
N ASN A 18 -59.90 44.64 9.86
CA ASN A 18 -60.39 44.50 8.49
C ASN A 18 -60.12 43.06 8.02
N ALA A 19 -61.22 42.34 7.81
CA ALA A 19 -61.23 41.00 7.25
C ALA A 19 -61.22 41.09 5.72
N ALA A 20 -60.25 40.44 5.07
CA ALA A 20 -60.26 40.15 3.63
C ALA A 20 -60.57 38.65 3.40
N PRO A 21 -61.20 38.25 2.28
CA PRO A 21 -61.93 37.00 2.20
C PRO A 21 -61.02 35.79 1.88
N ARG A 22 -61.29 34.68 2.57
CA ARG A 22 -60.58 33.38 2.47
C ARG A 22 -60.74 32.64 1.12
N SER A 23 -61.25 33.26 0.06
CA SER A 23 -61.48 32.60 -1.24
C SER A 23 -60.31 32.74 -2.23
N ALA A 24 -59.43 33.73 -2.08
CA ALA A 24 -58.32 33.96 -3.03
C ALA A 24 -57.17 32.93 -2.92
N TRP A 25 -56.96 32.35 -1.74
CA TRP A 25 -55.84 31.44 -1.48
C TRP A 25 -56.03 30.03 -2.04
N LYS A 26 -57.27 29.61 -2.33
CA LYS A 26 -57.54 28.29 -2.94
C LYS A 26 -57.21 28.24 -4.44
N VAL A 27 -57.08 29.40 -5.09
CA VAL A 27 -56.71 29.51 -6.51
C VAL A 27 -55.25 29.92 -6.67
N LEU A 28 -54.72 30.75 -5.78
CA LEU A 28 -53.35 31.26 -5.90
C LEU A 28 -52.28 30.18 -5.65
N VAL A 29 -52.49 29.28 -4.69
CA VAL A 29 -51.52 28.21 -4.37
C VAL A 29 -51.34 27.20 -5.50
N PRO A 30 -52.39 26.65 -6.15
CA PRO A 30 -52.20 25.78 -7.30
C PRO A 30 -51.64 26.50 -8.52
N VAL A 31 -51.92 27.79 -8.72
CA VAL A 31 -51.34 28.59 -9.83
C VAL A 31 -49.84 28.83 -9.62
N ILE A 32 -49.41 29.11 -8.39
CA ILE A 32 -47.98 29.24 -8.06
C ILE A 32 -47.28 27.88 -8.16
N ALA A 33 -47.92 26.79 -7.71
CA ALA A 33 -47.37 25.45 -7.85
C ALA A 33 -47.25 25.04 -9.33
N PHE A 34 -48.23 25.38 -10.17
CA PHE A 34 -48.16 25.16 -11.62
C PHE A 34 -47.08 26.02 -12.28
N ALA A 35 -46.91 27.28 -11.85
CA ALA A 35 -45.87 28.15 -12.36
C ALA A 35 -44.46 27.63 -11.99
N VAL A 36 -44.26 27.16 -10.75
CA VAL A 36 -43.01 26.55 -10.31
C VAL A 36 -42.73 25.24 -11.05
N LEU A 37 -43.76 24.41 -11.27
CA LEU A 37 -43.62 23.17 -12.05
C LEU A 37 -43.34 23.45 -13.53
N ALA A 38 -43.96 24.48 -14.11
CA ALA A 38 -43.72 24.92 -15.49
C ALA A 38 -42.31 25.48 -15.66
N VAL A 39 -41.81 26.27 -14.71
CA VAL A 39 -40.43 26.77 -14.72
C VAL A 39 -39.44 25.61 -14.52
N ALA A 40 -39.69 24.68 -13.60
CA ALA A 40 -38.85 23.50 -13.42
C ALA A 40 -38.83 22.60 -14.68
N THR A 41 -39.97 22.46 -15.36
CA THR A 41 -40.08 21.69 -16.61
C THR A 41 -39.39 22.42 -17.77
N MET A 42 -39.49 23.75 -17.85
CA MET A 42 -38.76 24.55 -18.83
C MET A 42 -37.25 24.52 -18.59
N VAL A 43 -36.79 24.56 -17.34
CA VAL A 43 -35.37 24.38 -16.99
C VAL A 43 -34.92 22.97 -17.34
N PHE A 44 -35.72 21.94 -17.07
CA PHE A 44 -35.40 20.56 -17.44
C PHE A 44 -35.35 20.36 -18.95
N VAL A 45 -36.25 20.99 -19.72
CA VAL A 45 -36.26 20.96 -21.18
C VAL A 45 -35.12 21.79 -21.77
N ALA A 46 -34.75 22.93 -21.18
CA ALA A 46 -33.62 23.76 -21.60
C ALA A 46 -32.28 23.06 -21.32
N VAL A 47 -32.15 22.40 -20.16
CA VAL A 47 -30.99 21.56 -19.82
C VAL A 47 -30.92 20.36 -20.75
N ARG A 48 -32.03 19.66 -21.00
CA ARG A 48 -32.08 18.53 -21.93
C ARG A 48 -31.80 18.95 -23.39
N SER A 49 -32.23 20.14 -23.80
CA SER A 49 -31.93 20.75 -25.10
C SER A 49 -30.46 21.17 -25.24
N ALA A 50 -29.85 21.69 -24.16
CA ALA A 50 -28.43 22.02 -24.11
C ALA A 50 -27.54 20.77 -24.15
N PHE A 51 -28.00 19.64 -23.60
CA PHE A 51 -27.31 18.36 -23.64
C PHE A 51 -27.65 17.48 -24.86
N SER A 52 -28.76 17.72 -25.58
CA SER A 52 -29.13 16.97 -26.78
C SER A 52 -28.44 17.44 -28.07
N ASN A 53 -27.75 18.60 -28.03
CA ASN A 53 -27.06 19.16 -29.21
C ASN A 53 -25.54 18.97 -29.20
N ILE A 54 -24.98 18.19 -28.27
CA ILE A 54 -23.59 17.73 -28.36
C ILE A 54 -23.57 16.38 -29.08
N LYS A 55 -23.55 16.40 -30.42
CA LYS A 55 -23.19 15.22 -31.19
C LYS A 55 -21.70 14.91 -30.97
N PRO A 56 -21.29 13.67 -30.71
CA PRO A 56 -19.89 13.30 -30.74
C PRO A 56 -19.37 13.53 -32.17
N ARG A 57 -18.35 14.37 -32.32
CA ARG A 57 -17.62 14.46 -33.60
C ARG A 57 -16.92 13.12 -33.82
N PRO A 58 -17.19 12.37 -34.91
CA PRO A 58 -16.28 11.31 -35.31
C PRO A 58 -15.01 11.97 -35.83
N ALA A 59 -13.87 11.65 -35.21
CA ALA A 59 -12.58 11.98 -35.79
C ALA A 59 -12.47 11.26 -37.14
N ARG A 60 -12.62 12.01 -38.24
CA ARG A 60 -12.33 11.54 -39.59
C ARG A 60 -10.82 11.34 -39.68
N PHE A 61 -10.37 10.10 -39.51
CA PHE A 61 -9.06 9.68 -40.01
C PHE A 61 -9.19 9.53 -41.52
N ARG A 62 -8.57 10.45 -42.28
CA ARG A 62 -8.31 10.23 -43.71
C ARG A 62 -7.06 9.34 -43.81
N PRO A 63 -7.14 8.14 -44.39
CA PRO A 63 -5.94 7.38 -44.70
C PRO A 63 -5.16 8.12 -45.81
N PRO A 64 -3.82 8.18 -45.75
CA PRO A 64 -3.02 8.56 -46.91
C PRO A 64 -3.26 7.56 -48.04
N SER A 65 -3.64 8.08 -49.20
CA SER A 65 -3.77 7.36 -50.45
C SER A 65 -2.39 7.09 -51.05
N SER A 66 -1.79 5.96 -50.71
CA SER A 66 -0.80 5.25 -51.55
C SER A 66 -0.46 3.90 -50.92
N TRP A 67 -1.41 2.97 -50.96
CA TRP A 67 -1.07 1.54 -50.93
C TRP A 67 -1.11 1.06 -52.38
N GLN A 68 0.01 1.24 -53.08
CA GLN A 68 0.31 0.40 -54.22
C GLN A 68 1.00 -0.85 -53.69
N GLU A 69 0.44 -1.98 -54.09
CA GLU A 69 0.97 -3.32 -53.90
C GLU A 69 2.43 -3.37 -54.36
N HIS A 70 3.34 -3.64 -53.42
CA HIS A 70 4.58 -4.30 -53.75
C HIS A 70 4.66 -5.60 -52.98
N VAL A 71 4.21 -6.65 -53.67
CA VAL A 71 4.70 -8.01 -53.48
C VAL A 71 6.24 -7.93 -53.53
N ALA A 72 6.88 -8.08 -52.37
CA ALA A 72 8.33 -8.21 -52.28
C ALA A 72 8.65 -9.51 -51.55
N SER A 73 9.25 -10.42 -52.32
CA SER A 73 9.68 -11.77 -52.00
C SER A 73 10.47 -11.90 -50.68
N PRO A 74 10.48 -13.08 -50.04
CA PRO A 74 11.21 -13.29 -48.79
C PRO A 74 12.71 -13.17 -49.05
N ARG A 75 13.37 -12.20 -48.42
CA ARG A 75 14.85 -12.17 -48.36
C ARG A 75 15.32 -13.08 -47.22
N PRO A 76 16.43 -13.81 -47.40
CA PRO A 76 16.91 -14.75 -46.39
C PRO A 76 17.35 -14.01 -45.12
N ARG A 77 17.01 -14.59 -43.97
CA ARG A 77 17.53 -14.21 -42.65
C ARG A 77 19.05 -14.33 -42.70
N SER A 78 19.77 -13.22 -42.59
CA SER A 78 21.20 -13.28 -42.26
C SER A 78 21.31 -13.63 -40.78
N GLU A 79 21.91 -14.78 -40.50
CA GLU A 79 22.38 -15.14 -39.17
C GLU A 79 23.48 -14.15 -38.77
N ARG A 80 23.10 -13.08 -38.06
CA ARG A 80 24.04 -12.37 -37.19
C ARG A 80 23.99 -13.05 -35.83
N SER A 81 24.85 -14.04 -35.65
CA SER A 81 25.30 -14.50 -34.35
C SER A 81 25.95 -13.32 -33.63
N TYR A 82 25.25 -12.75 -32.67
CA TYR A 82 25.87 -11.89 -31.67
C TYR A 82 26.55 -12.80 -30.66
N PRO A 83 27.89 -12.73 -30.48
CA PRO A 83 28.51 -13.44 -29.37
C PRO A 83 27.97 -12.82 -28.08
N ILE A 84 27.18 -13.59 -27.35
CA ILE A 84 26.84 -13.31 -25.96
C ILE A 84 28.16 -13.45 -25.19
N GLN A 85 28.90 -12.34 -25.02
CA GLN A 85 29.81 -12.27 -23.90
C GLN A 85 28.94 -12.25 -22.66
N ALA A 86 28.87 -13.40 -21.99
CA ALA A 86 28.31 -13.50 -20.66
C ALA A 86 28.95 -12.39 -19.81
N ALA A 87 28.12 -11.47 -19.30
CA ALA A 87 28.57 -10.57 -18.26
C ALA A 87 29.16 -11.44 -17.15
N PRO A 88 30.37 -11.15 -16.64
CA PRO A 88 30.99 -11.97 -15.63
C PRO A 88 30.03 -12.04 -14.43
N MET A 89 29.61 -13.26 -14.08
CA MET A 89 28.93 -13.50 -12.81
C MET A 89 29.79 -12.84 -11.74
N ARG A 90 29.22 -11.86 -11.04
CA ARG A 90 29.87 -11.24 -9.88
C ARG A 90 29.95 -12.34 -8.83
N THR A 91 31.04 -13.09 -8.84
CA THR A 91 31.37 -13.99 -7.75
C THR A 91 31.37 -13.12 -6.51
N LYS A 92 30.47 -13.39 -5.57
CA LYS A 92 30.64 -12.87 -4.22
C LYS A 92 32.03 -13.33 -3.81
N LYS A 93 33.00 -12.41 -3.74
CA LYS A 93 34.24 -12.68 -3.02
C LYS A 93 33.79 -13.04 -1.61
N VAL A 94 33.77 -14.33 -1.30
CA VAL A 94 33.71 -14.79 0.08
C VAL A 94 34.98 -14.21 0.68
N LYS A 95 34.86 -13.13 1.47
CA LYS A 95 35.97 -12.69 2.31
C LYS A 95 36.25 -13.89 3.22
N GLU A 96 37.34 -14.60 2.96
CA GLU A 96 37.82 -15.64 3.86
C GLU A 96 38.00 -14.98 5.23
N LYS A 97 37.26 -15.47 6.22
CA LYS A 97 37.40 -15.01 7.59
C LYS A 97 38.81 -15.44 8.02
N PRO A 98 39.71 -14.52 8.41
CA PRO A 98 41.11 -14.86 8.63
C PRO A 98 41.21 -15.95 9.71
N SER A 99 41.89 -17.05 9.36
CA SER A 99 42.25 -18.12 10.29
C SER A 99 43.57 -17.75 10.97
N GLY A 100 43.51 -17.13 12.15
CA GLY A 100 44.69 -16.75 12.93
C GLY A 100 44.41 -15.59 13.89
N PRO A 101 45.37 -15.24 14.77
CA PRO A 101 45.24 -14.08 15.62
C PRO A 101 45.18 -12.81 14.75
N GLN A 102 44.19 -11.97 15.05
CA GLN A 102 43.87 -10.76 14.29
C GLN A 102 44.17 -9.52 15.14
N THR A 103 44.68 -8.47 14.50
CA THR A 103 44.93 -7.18 15.14
C THR A 103 43.60 -6.59 15.65
N VAL A 104 43.62 -5.88 16.78
CA VAL A 104 42.44 -5.20 17.33
C VAL A 104 42.17 -3.91 16.55
N PRO A 105 40.91 -3.59 16.18
CA PRO A 105 40.60 -2.36 15.47
C PRO A 105 40.95 -1.09 16.28
N PRO A 106 41.24 0.03 15.60
CA PRO A 106 41.54 1.28 16.31
C PRO A 106 40.29 1.83 17.02
N GLU A 107 40.50 2.44 18.17
CA GLU A 107 39.46 3.14 18.94
C GLU A 107 39.37 4.60 18.47
N PHE A 108 38.14 5.07 18.29
CA PHE A 108 37.83 6.46 17.96
C PHE A 108 37.57 7.26 19.24
N SER A 109 38.23 8.41 19.37
CA SER A 109 38.01 9.33 20.51
C SER A 109 36.61 9.95 20.57
N VAL A 110 35.93 10.09 19.43
CA VAL A 110 34.57 10.64 19.32
C VAL A 110 33.70 9.64 18.57
N PRO A 111 32.54 9.22 19.11
CA PRO A 111 31.62 8.37 18.36
C PRO A 111 30.97 9.15 17.19
N GLY A 112 30.57 8.44 16.15
CA GLY A 112 29.82 8.99 15.03
C GLY A 112 28.48 9.59 15.47
N GLY A 113 27.94 10.48 14.65
CA GLY A 113 26.71 11.19 14.96
C GLY A 113 26.59 12.52 14.24
N VAL A 114 25.85 13.45 14.85
CA VAL A 114 25.49 14.75 14.26
C VAL A 114 26.09 15.88 15.08
N PHE A 115 26.79 16.80 14.43
CA PHE A 115 27.62 17.82 15.07
C PHE A 115 27.40 19.22 14.46
N LEU A 116 27.58 20.25 15.30
CA LEU A 116 27.44 21.67 14.90
C LEU A 116 28.79 22.38 14.77
N LYS A 117 29.77 21.99 15.57
CA LYS A 117 31.08 22.63 15.67
C LYS A 117 32.15 21.73 15.10
N ASN A 118 33.12 22.32 14.40
CA ASN A 118 34.29 21.60 13.93
C ASN A 118 35.08 21.02 15.12
N PHE A 119 35.68 19.86 14.92
CA PHE A 119 36.50 19.17 15.91
C PHE A 119 37.52 18.27 15.21
N SER A 120 38.36 17.59 15.97
CA SER A 120 39.27 16.58 15.44
C SER A 120 39.06 15.24 16.13
N VAL A 121 39.26 14.17 15.38
CA VAL A 121 39.10 12.78 15.82
C VAL A 121 40.48 12.16 15.98
N GLU A 122 40.81 11.76 17.19
CA GLU A 122 41.97 10.92 17.48
C GLU A 122 41.64 9.43 17.29
N LEU A 123 42.60 8.68 16.74
CA LEU A 123 42.57 7.22 16.60
C LEU A 123 43.65 6.60 17.48
N LYS A 124 43.30 5.56 18.23
CA LYS A 124 44.22 4.86 19.14
C LYS A 124 44.26 3.37 18.86
N ALA A 125 45.45 2.83 18.63
CA ALA A 125 45.68 1.40 18.55
C ALA A 125 45.89 0.83 19.96
N LYS A 126 45.41 -0.40 20.19
CA LYS A 126 45.63 -1.10 21.45
C LYS A 126 47.07 -1.58 21.61
N SER A 127 47.69 -2.02 20.51
CA SER A 127 49.11 -2.41 20.46
C SER A 127 49.96 -1.23 19.98
N SER A 128 51.11 -1.01 20.62
CA SER A 128 52.09 -0.02 20.17
C SER A 128 52.86 -0.48 18.92
N ALA A 129 52.79 -1.78 18.56
CA ALA A 129 53.40 -2.32 17.35
C ALA A 129 52.48 -2.24 16.13
N ALA A 130 51.20 -1.90 16.33
CA ALA A 130 50.22 -1.76 15.25
C ALA A 130 50.31 -0.39 14.57
N VAL A 131 50.29 -0.37 13.25
CA VAL A 131 50.17 0.84 12.43
C VAL A 131 48.71 1.05 12.06
N ILE A 132 48.16 2.21 12.39
CA ILE A 132 46.80 2.60 11.97
C ILE A 132 46.87 3.20 10.56
N ARG A 133 46.04 2.67 9.67
CA ARG A 133 45.79 3.20 8.32
C ARG A 133 44.34 3.67 8.25
N TYR A 134 44.07 4.76 7.54
CA TYR A 134 42.73 5.34 7.47
C TYR A 134 42.39 5.92 6.10
N THR A 135 41.10 6.07 5.84
CA THR A 135 40.52 6.70 4.65
C THR A 135 39.35 7.59 5.06
N VAL A 136 39.07 8.61 4.23
CA VAL A 136 37.95 9.56 4.45
C VAL A 136 36.97 9.67 3.28
N ASP A 137 37.22 8.89 2.24
CA ASP A 137 36.45 8.84 0.99
C ASP A 137 35.52 7.62 0.91
N GLY A 138 35.59 6.73 1.90
CA GLY A 138 34.81 5.49 1.95
C GLY A 138 35.44 4.29 1.26
N SER A 139 36.69 4.40 0.80
CA SER A 139 37.49 3.27 0.37
C SER A 139 37.96 2.43 1.58
N GLU A 140 38.14 1.12 1.38
CA GLU A 140 38.63 0.23 2.43
C GLU A 140 40.09 0.57 2.79
N PRO A 141 40.45 0.74 4.08
CA PRO A 141 41.84 0.95 4.47
C PRO A 141 42.69 -0.29 4.20
N GLU A 142 43.75 -0.09 3.41
CA GLU A 142 44.76 -1.07 3.01
C GLU A 142 46.15 -0.63 3.48
N THR A 143 47.17 -1.48 3.27
CA THR A 143 48.55 -1.21 3.69
C THR A 143 49.18 -0.01 2.97
N ASN A 144 48.65 0.37 1.81
CA ASN A 144 49.05 1.55 1.04
C ASN A 144 48.24 2.82 1.38
N SER A 145 47.18 2.73 2.20
CA SER A 145 46.40 3.90 2.62
C SER A 145 47.23 4.83 3.52
N PRO A 146 46.84 6.10 3.73
CA PRO A 146 47.55 7.01 4.63
C PRO A 146 47.76 6.44 6.05
N ILE A 147 48.97 6.58 6.59
CA ILE A 147 49.27 6.29 8.01
C ILE A 147 48.64 7.40 8.84
N TYR A 148 47.96 7.03 9.93
CA TYR A 148 47.51 8.00 10.91
C TYR A 148 48.71 8.57 11.68
N SER A 149 48.97 9.86 11.52
CA SER A 149 50.09 10.59 12.15
C SER A 149 49.64 11.76 13.04
N GLY A 150 48.34 12.03 13.12
CA GLY A 150 47.76 13.10 13.94
C GLY A 150 46.23 13.16 13.81
N PRO A 151 45.55 13.92 14.68
CA PRO A 151 44.09 13.97 14.73
C PRO A 151 43.45 14.32 13.37
N VAL A 152 42.38 13.61 12.99
CA VAL A 152 41.66 13.83 11.72
C VAL A 152 40.67 14.98 11.88
N PRO A 153 40.83 16.12 11.17
CA PRO A 153 39.90 17.25 11.28
C PRO A 153 38.54 16.94 10.64
N VAL A 154 37.47 17.29 11.34
CA VAL A 154 36.08 17.15 10.90
C VAL A 154 35.45 18.55 10.85
N ALA A 155 35.36 19.10 9.63
CA ALA A 155 34.73 20.40 9.35
C ALA A 155 33.51 20.32 8.43
N SER A 156 33.30 19.16 7.81
CA SER A 156 32.18 18.85 6.92
C SER A 156 31.71 17.41 7.15
N THR A 157 30.68 16.95 6.44
CA THR A 157 30.21 15.57 6.63
C THR A 157 31.30 14.60 6.16
N THR A 158 31.83 13.84 7.10
CA THR A 158 33.02 13.00 6.89
C THR A 158 32.75 11.59 7.38
N LEU A 159 33.09 10.62 6.55
CA LEU A 159 33.21 9.23 6.95
C LEU A 159 34.67 8.96 7.24
N VAL A 160 34.99 8.36 8.38
CA VAL A 160 36.36 7.92 8.68
C VAL A 160 36.34 6.41 8.83
N GLN A 161 37.12 5.72 8.01
CA GLN A 161 37.37 4.29 8.14
C GLN A 161 38.83 4.09 8.53
N ALA A 162 39.07 3.20 9.50
CA ALA A 162 40.42 2.94 9.99
C ALA A 162 40.63 1.46 10.31
N LYS A 163 41.86 0.99 10.11
CA LYS A 163 42.28 -0.39 10.34
C LYS A 163 43.68 -0.43 10.92
N CYS A 164 43.91 -1.36 11.84
CA CYS A 164 45.23 -1.63 12.41
C CYS A 164 45.93 -2.76 11.65
N PHE A 165 47.21 -2.57 11.37
CA PHE A 165 48.11 -3.55 10.76
C PHE A 165 49.30 -3.78 11.67
N GLU A 166 49.48 -5.01 12.13
CA GLU A 166 50.59 -5.39 13.02
C GLU A 166 51.38 -6.54 12.39
N PRO A 167 52.73 -6.48 12.35
CA PRO A 167 53.54 -7.55 11.78
C PRO A 167 53.23 -8.92 12.42
N GLY A 168 53.04 -9.94 11.57
CA GLY A 168 52.74 -11.31 12.02
C GLY A 168 51.28 -11.59 12.37
N LEU A 169 50.38 -10.60 12.30
CA LEU A 169 48.94 -10.76 12.56
C LEU A 169 48.10 -10.45 11.30
N ALA A 170 46.89 -10.99 11.25
CA ALA A 170 45.90 -10.56 10.25
C ALA A 170 45.46 -9.10 10.53
N PRO A 171 45.16 -8.28 9.50
CA PRO A 171 44.66 -6.92 9.70
C PRO A 171 43.37 -6.90 10.51
N SER A 172 43.12 -5.87 11.31
CA SER A 172 41.87 -5.76 12.08
C SER A 172 40.63 -5.71 11.19
N PRO A 173 39.41 -5.94 11.73
CA PRO A 173 38.19 -5.46 11.08
C PRO A 173 38.26 -3.94 10.90
N THR A 174 37.49 -3.41 9.95
CA THR A 174 37.45 -1.96 9.70
C THR A 174 36.58 -1.28 10.75
N ALA A 175 37.17 -0.36 11.51
CA ALA A 175 36.42 0.53 12.39
C ALA A 175 35.95 1.75 11.57
N THR A 176 34.67 2.09 11.69
CA THR A 176 34.04 3.12 10.86
C THR A 176 33.21 4.07 11.72
N GLN A 177 33.37 5.38 11.50
CA GLN A 177 32.50 6.41 12.07
C GLN A 177 32.03 7.39 10.99
N THR A 178 30.75 7.77 11.02
CA THR A 178 30.21 8.85 10.21
C THR A 178 29.96 10.07 11.09
N TYR A 179 30.51 11.21 10.70
CA TYR A 179 30.29 12.49 11.33
C TYR A 179 29.48 13.37 10.38
N THR A 180 28.20 13.58 10.70
CA THR A 180 27.31 14.48 9.95
C THR A 180 27.42 15.88 10.52
N MET A 181 27.96 16.81 9.74
CA MET A 181 28.07 18.21 10.14
C MET A 181 26.83 18.97 9.69
N LEU A 182 26.11 19.61 10.61
CA LEU A 182 24.96 20.44 10.26
C LEU A 182 25.40 21.84 9.85
N ASP A 183 24.73 22.36 8.84
CA ASP A 183 24.70 23.78 8.52
C ASP A 183 23.74 24.52 9.46
N ASP A 184 23.98 25.82 9.68
CA ASP A 184 23.14 26.64 10.58
C ASP A 184 21.67 26.67 10.15
N SER A 185 21.38 26.50 8.85
CA SER A 185 20.01 26.41 8.32
C SER A 185 19.18 25.26 8.91
N LEU A 186 19.82 24.25 9.50
CA LEU A 186 19.15 23.08 10.08
C LEU A 186 19.22 23.02 11.60
N ARG A 187 19.89 23.98 12.24
CA ARG A 187 20.16 23.94 13.68
C ARG A 187 18.89 23.87 14.56
N GLN A 188 17.81 24.48 14.10
CA GLN A 188 16.51 24.49 14.79
C GLN A 188 15.49 23.53 14.17
N PHE A 189 15.91 22.68 13.22
CA PHE A 189 14.99 21.77 12.56
C PHE A 189 14.43 20.74 13.57
N SER A 190 13.10 20.67 13.62
CA SER A 190 12.38 19.65 14.39
C SER A 190 11.12 19.23 13.66
N SER A 191 10.64 18.02 13.94
CA SER A 191 9.42 17.49 13.35
C SER A 191 8.63 16.66 14.35
N ASN A 192 7.32 16.54 14.14
CA ASN A 192 6.48 15.53 14.77
C ASN A 192 6.58 14.14 14.10
N LEU A 193 7.39 14.01 13.04
CA LEU A 193 7.74 12.74 12.39
C LEU A 193 9.18 12.32 12.73
N PRO A 194 9.50 11.01 12.74
CA PRO A 194 10.88 10.55 12.72
C PRO A 194 11.67 11.09 11.51
N LEU A 195 12.98 11.23 11.66
CA LEU A 195 13.87 11.78 10.64
C LEU A 195 14.82 10.71 10.11
N VAL A 196 15.18 10.83 8.84
CA VAL A 196 16.20 9.98 8.22
C VAL A 196 17.23 10.87 7.56
N ILE A 197 18.49 10.70 7.93
CA ILE A 197 19.63 11.34 7.26
C ILE A 197 20.38 10.25 6.51
N ILE A 198 20.69 10.51 5.24
CA ILE A 198 21.48 9.61 4.41
C ILE A 198 22.63 10.39 3.78
N SER A 199 23.83 9.83 3.83
CA SER A 199 25.01 10.39 3.15
C SER A 199 25.57 9.35 2.19
N ALA A 200 25.60 9.70 0.91
CA ALA A 200 26.20 8.90 -0.17
C ALA A 200 27.60 9.39 -0.56
N PHE A 201 28.15 10.37 0.17
CA PHE A 201 29.55 10.82 0.05
C PHE A 201 29.98 11.20 -1.39
N GLY A 202 29.10 11.90 -2.12
CA GLY A 202 29.38 12.31 -3.51
C GLY A 202 29.03 11.25 -4.56
N GLN A 203 28.67 10.03 -4.17
CA GLN A 203 28.31 8.97 -5.12
C GLN A 203 26.90 9.19 -5.70
N PRO A 204 26.71 9.08 -7.02
CA PRO A 204 25.41 9.21 -7.63
C PRO A 204 24.50 8.02 -7.25
N ILE A 205 23.35 8.30 -6.67
CA ILE A 205 22.36 7.27 -6.32
C ILE A 205 21.57 6.89 -7.58
N GLN A 206 21.89 5.73 -8.16
CA GLN A 206 21.30 5.23 -9.42
C GLN A 206 20.29 4.11 -9.16
N HIS A 207 19.56 3.66 -10.19
CA HIS A 207 18.53 2.62 -10.04
C HIS A 207 19.09 1.19 -10.02
N GLN A 208 20.09 0.93 -10.86
CA GLN A 208 20.55 -0.44 -11.10
C GLN A 208 21.54 -0.90 -10.03
N SER A 209 22.43 0.00 -9.61
CA SER A 209 23.49 -0.29 -8.65
C SER A 209 23.21 0.30 -7.27
N TYR A 210 23.54 -0.49 -6.25
CA TYR A 210 23.72 0.01 -4.90
C TYR A 210 25.05 0.75 -4.80
N VAL A 211 25.06 1.88 -4.08
CA VAL A 211 26.27 2.61 -3.71
C VAL A 211 26.42 2.63 -2.19
N PRO A 212 27.65 2.61 -1.65
CA PRO A 212 27.88 2.75 -0.23
C PRO A 212 27.27 4.04 0.33
N ALA A 213 26.66 3.93 1.50
CA ALA A 213 26.08 5.05 2.21
C ALA A 213 26.21 4.86 3.73
N SER A 214 25.98 5.95 4.44
CA SER A 214 25.62 5.89 5.85
C SER A 214 24.22 6.44 6.02
N ALA A 215 23.51 5.94 7.02
CA ALA A 215 22.19 6.42 7.35
C ALA A 215 22.02 6.50 8.87
N ARG A 216 21.28 7.53 9.29
CA ARG A 216 20.86 7.73 10.67
C ARG A 216 19.34 7.85 10.69
N PHE A 217 18.67 6.97 11.45
CA PHE A 217 17.23 6.91 11.62
C PHE A 217 16.88 7.40 13.03
N ILE A 218 16.38 8.62 13.11
CA ILE A 218 16.16 9.36 14.35
C ILE A 218 14.70 9.27 14.73
N ASN A 219 14.42 8.66 15.88
CA ASN A 219 13.06 8.46 16.36
C ASN A 219 12.58 9.71 17.12
N LEU A 220 11.29 9.72 17.49
CA LEU A 220 10.75 10.76 18.36
C LEU A 220 11.35 10.62 19.77
N SER A 221 11.72 11.76 20.35
CA SER A 221 11.95 11.92 21.78
C SER A 221 10.75 12.68 22.36
N GLY A 222 9.87 11.96 23.05
CA GLY A 222 8.54 12.47 23.39
C GLY A 222 7.67 12.63 22.14
N GLN A 223 7.28 13.87 21.83
CA GLN A 223 6.39 14.17 20.70
C GLN A 223 7.13 14.68 19.45
N ARG A 224 8.45 14.91 19.52
CA ARG A 224 9.22 15.50 18.43
C ARG A 224 10.55 14.79 18.19
N SER A 225 11.07 14.91 16.98
CA SER A 225 12.43 14.57 16.60
C SER A 225 13.24 15.85 16.33
N THR A 226 14.56 15.75 16.49
CA THR A 226 15.52 16.79 16.07
C THR A 226 16.69 16.09 15.38
N LEU A 227 17.44 16.78 14.52
CA LEU A 227 18.55 16.15 13.79
C LEU A 227 19.69 15.65 14.71
N MET A 228 19.77 16.14 15.94
CA MET A 228 20.73 15.68 16.96
C MET A 228 20.12 14.68 17.95
N GLY A 229 18.86 14.27 17.73
CA GLY A 229 18.14 13.36 18.62
C GLY A 229 18.68 11.94 18.63
N PRO A 230 18.16 11.10 19.56
CA PRO A 230 18.50 9.69 19.63
C PRO A 230 18.08 8.95 18.35
N ALA A 231 18.95 8.06 17.89
CA ALA A 231 18.70 7.26 16.69
C ALA A 231 18.47 5.79 17.04
N ASP A 232 17.48 5.18 16.39
CA ASP A 232 17.25 3.72 16.45
C ASP A 232 18.33 2.99 15.64
N PHE A 233 18.89 3.64 14.62
CA PHE A 233 20.01 3.16 13.84
C PHE A 233 20.92 4.32 13.44
N ASP A 234 22.22 4.14 13.64
CA ASP A 234 23.26 4.95 13.02
C ASP A 234 24.35 4.02 12.52
N GLY A 235 24.56 3.97 11.22
CA GLY A 235 25.53 3.05 10.66
C GLY A 235 25.59 3.02 9.14
N ARG A 236 26.31 2.02 8.67
CA ARG A 236 26.62 1.81 7.25
C ARG A 236 25.55 1.01 6.53
N GLY A 237 25.52 1.20 5.23
CA GLY A 237 24.68 0.45 4.35
C GLY A 237 24.95 0.77 2.89
N GLU A 238 24.03 0.34 2.05
CA GLU A 238 24.01 0.70 0.64
C GLU A 238 22.66 1.31 0.27
N ILE A 239 22.67 2.22 -0.69
CA ILE A 239 21.46 2.88 -1.19
C ILE A 239 21.36 2.82 -2.71
N LYS A 240 20.12 2.71 -3.20
CA LYS A 240 19.80 2.91 -4.61
C LYS A 240 18.42 3.54 -4.82
N ARG A 241 18.17 4.05 -6.02
CA ARG A 241 16.82 4.41 -6.47
C ARG A 241 16.01 3.15 -6.75
N ARG A 242 14.72 3.18 -6.41
CA ARG A 242 13.80 2.07 -6.69
C ARG A 242 12.53 2.54 -7.39
N GLY A 243 11.81 1.58 -7.95
CA GLY A 243 10.55 1.81 -8.66
C GLY A 243 10.64 1.39 -10.12
N TYR A 244 9.57 1.63 -10.87
CA TYR A 244 9.50 1.39 -12.29
C TYR A 244 8.99 2.64 -13.02
N SER A 245 7.69 2.91 -12.91
CA SER A 245 7.09 4.16 -13.41
C SER A 245 7.56 5.38 -12.63
N SER A 246 7.70 5.26 -11.31
CA SER A 246 8.13 6.31 -10.39
C SER A 246 9.57 6.78 -10.60
N LEU A 247 10.41 6.03 -11.33
CA LEU A 247 11.76 6.48 -11.71
C LEU A 247 11.74 7.74 -12.60
N ARG A 248 10.59 8.01 -13.24
CA ARG A 248 10.35 9.19 -14.08
C ARG A 248 9.90 10.41 -13.27
N LEU A 249 9.66 10.26 -11.97
CA LEU A 249 9.22 11.35 -11.10
C LEU A 249 10.42 12.08 -10.48
N PRO A 250 10.35 13.40 -10.27
CA PRO A 250 11.44 14.19 -9.70
C PRO A 250 11.89 13.76 -8.30
N LYS A 251 10.96 13.27 -7.48
CA LYS A 251 11.24 12.78 -6.12
C LYS A 251 11.45 11.26 -6.15
N PRO A 252 12.67 10.76 -5.91
CA PRO A 252 12.97 9.34 -6.04
C PRO A 252 12.57 8.56 -4.78
N SER A 253 11.96 7.40 -4.96
CA SER A 253 11.91 6.36 -3.92
C SER A 253 13.28 5.69 -3.80
N LEU A 254 13.64 5.28 -2.59
CA LEU A 254 14.96 4.73 -2.26
C LEU A 254 14.84 3.34 -1.62
N SER A 255 15.79 2.46 -1.91
CA SER A 255 16.01 1.23 -1.16
C SER A 255 17.28 1.39 -0.35
N PHE A 256 17.22 1.07 0.94
CA PHE A 256 18.37 1.08 1.84
C PHE A 256 18.63 -0.34 2.36
N LYS A 257 19.88 -0.78 2.28
CA LYS A 257 20.33 -2.05 2.84
C LYS A 257 21.31 -1.79 3.97
N ILE A 258 21.08 -2.42 5.11
CA ILE A 258 22.03 -2.38 6.22
C ILE A 258 23.15 -3.37 5.94
N GLU A 259 24.35 -2.84 5.79
CA GLU A 259 25.57 -3.59 5.49
C GLU A 259 26.75 -2.99 6.23
N GLN A 260 27.59 -3.87 6.78
CA GLN A 260 28.86 -3.49 7.40
C GLN A 260 29.94 -4.45 6.93
N ASP A 261 30.99 -3.92 6.30
CA ASP A 261 32.18 -4.64 5.82
C ASP A 261 31.93 -5.79 4.82
N GLY A 262 30.80 -5.76 4.10
CA GLY A 262 30.33 -6.84 3.22
C GLY A 262 29.31 -7.77 3.87
N ASP A 263 29.07 -7.63 5.17
CA ASP A 263 28.12 -8.44 5.92
C ASP A 263 26.77 -7.73 6.04
N LYS A 264 25.72 -8.45 5.65
CA LYS A 264 24.33 -8.05 5.87
C LYS A 264 24.04 -7.99 7.38
N LYS A 265 23.62 -6.83 7.88
CA LYS A 265 23.19 -6.66 9.29
C LYS A 265 21.68 -6.42 9.36
N ARG A 266 21.09 -6.61 10.53
CA ARG A 266 19.66 -6.36 10.78
C ARG A 266 19.52 -5.43 11.96
N ALA A 267 18.64 -4.45 11.86
CA ALA A 267 18.31 -3.54 12.95
C ALA A 267 16.79 -3.34 13.02
N SER A 268 16.26 -3.18 14.24
CA SER A 268 14.89 -2.70 14.44
C SER A 268 14.90 -1.18 14.32
N ILE A 269 14.03 -0.62 13.48
CA ILE A 269 13.98 0.80 13.20
C ILE A 269 12.54 1.27 13.36
N PHE A 270 12.31 2.32 14.16
CA PHE A 270 11.01 2.92 14.48
C PHE A 270 9.98 1.92 15.05
N GLY A 271 10.48 0.93 15.80
CA GLY A 271 9.70 -0.15 16.39
C GLY A 271 9.24 -1.22 15.39
N LEU A 272 9.71 -1.19 14.13
CA LEU A 272 9.48 -2.27 13.17
C LEU A 272 10.44 -3.45 13.43
N PRO A 273 10.04 -4.71 13.21
CA PRO A 273 10.91 -5.86 13.46
C PRO A 273 12.22 -5.80 12.69
N ALA A 274 13.26 -6.33 13.33
CA ALA A 274 14.62 -6.19 12.83
C ALA A 274 14.78 -6.74 11.41
N ASP A 275 15.31 -5.89 10.53
CA ASP A 275 15.54 -6.23 9.14
C ASP A 275 16.75 -5.48 8.59
N SER A 276 17.19 -5.92 7.43
CA SER A 276 18.32 -5.45 6.66
C SER A 276 17.89 -4.65 5.44
N ASP A 277 16.70 -4.91 4.89
CA ASP A 277 16.25 -4.36 3.62
C ASP A 277 15.03 -3.47 3.88
N TRP A 278 15.24 -2.17 3.72
CA TRP A 278 14.25 -1.14 4.00
C TRP A 278 13.94 -0.29 2.77
N VAL A 279 12.77 0.31 2.80
CA VAL A 279 12.24 1.12 1.70
C VAL A 279 11.91 2.50 2.24
N LEU A 280 12.30 3.51 1.48
CA LEU A 280 11.80 4.88 1.62
C LEU A 280 10.98 5.18 0.37
N TYR A 281 9.67 4.97 0.47
CA TYR A 281 8.73 5.26 -0.60
C TYR A 281 8.44 6.77 -0.67
N ALA A 282 8.54 7.34 -1.87
CA ALA A 282 8.23 8.73 -2.15
C ALA A 282 6.82 8.85 -2.76
N PRO A 283 5.78 9.26 -1.99
CA PRO A 283 4.44 9.50 -2.52
C PRO A 283 4.41 10.81 -3.31
N TYR A 284 5.02 10.85 -4.50
CA TYR A 284 5.09 12.08 -5.29
C TYR A 284 3.77 12.39 -5.98
N SER A 285 3.15 11.42 -6.67
CA SER A 285 1.85 11.62 -7.31
C SER A 285 0.67 11.50 -6.34
N ASP A 286 0.86 10.88 -5.18
CA ASP A 286 -0.14 10.89 -4.10
C ASP A 286 -0.01 12.17 -3.26
N LYS A 287 -0.79 13.18 -3.61
CA LYS A 287 -0.77 14.48 -2.90
C LYS A 287 -1.38 14.43 -1.50
N THR A 288 -2.06 13.34 -1.11
CA THR A 288 -2.43 13.14 0.30
C THR A 288 -1.27 12.58 1.13
N LEU A 289 -0.24 12.05 0.44
CA LEU A 289 0.92 11.35 0.96
C LEU A 289 0.61 10.03 1.68
N MET A 290 -0.67 9.65 1.84
CA MET A 290 -1.09 8.64 2.83
C MET A 290 -1.80 7.41 2.27
N ARG A 291 -2.08 7.30 0.97
CA ARG A 291 -2.95 6.24 0.42
C ARG A 291 -2.42 4.83 0.68
N ASP A 292 -1.12 4.62 0.48
CA ASP A 292 -0.44 3.35 0.80
C ASP A 292 -0.56 3.01 2.28
N VAL A 293 -0.21 3.97 3.14
CA VAL A 293 -0.27 3.80 4.59
C VAL A 293 -1.68 3.45 5.04
N PHE A 294 -2.67 4.16 4.54
CA PHE A 294 -4.07 3.93 4.89
C PHE A 294 -4.53 2.54 4.47
N ALA A 295 -4.24 2.10 3.24
CA ALA A 295 -4.63 0.78 2.76
C ALA A 295 -3.91 -0.35 3.51
N TYR A 296 -2.61 -0.21 3.78
CA TYR A 296 -1.85 -1.21 4.52
C TYR A 296 -2.33 -1.34 5.96
N GLU A 297 -2.74 -0.24 6.61
CA GLU A 297 -3.35 -0.31 7.93
C GLU A 297 -4.70 -1.02 7.93
N LEU A 298 -5.54 -0.80 6.92
CA LEU A 298 -6.80 -1.52 6.77
C LEU A 298 -6.56 -3.02 6.59
N SER A 299 -5.64 -3.41 5.71
CA SER A 299 -5.26 -4.81 5.50
C SER A 299 -4.79 -5.47 6.80
N ASN A 300 -3.86 -4.82 7.52
CA ASN A 300 -3.35 -5.34 8.78
C ASN A 300 -4.47 -5.50 9.83
N LYS A 301 -5.42 -4.56 9.89
CA LYS A 301 -6.60 -4.65 10.78
C LYS A 301 -7.63 -5.70 10.34
N MET A 302 -7.64 -6.09 9.06
CA MET A 302 -8.40 -7.24 8.58
C MET A 302 -7.73 -8.58 8.95
N GLY A 303 -6.53 -8.56 9.53
CA GLY A 303 -5.75 -9.75 9.86
C GLY A 303 -4.85 -10.24 8.71
N ARG A 304 -4.65 -9.42 7.68
CA ARG A 304 -3.86 -9.73 6.48
C ARG A 304 -2.59 -8.89 6.48
N TYR A 305 -1.44 -9.54 6.54
CA TYR A 305 -0.16 -8.82 6.55
C TYR A 305 -0.07 -7.89 5.34
N ALA A 306 0.22 -6.63 5.61
CA ALA A 306 0.75 -5.66 4.66
C ALA A 306 1.98 -5.01 5.30
N ALA A 307 2.91 -4.53 4.47
CA ALA A 307 4.13 -3.90 4.96
C ALA A 307 3.80 -2.83 6.02
N ARG A 308 4.43 -2.91 7.19
CA ARG A 308 4.26 -1.86 8.20
C ARG A 308 5.02 -0.62 7.80
N THR A 309 4.47 0.53 8.16
CA THR A 309 4.93 1.83 7.68
C THR A 309 5.15 2.84 8.81
N ARG A 310 5.99 3.84 8.55
CA ARG A 310 6.12 5.08 9.31
C ARG A 310 6.26 6.25 8.35
N PHE A 311 5.54 7.34 8.59
CA PHE A 311 5.88 8.60 7.94
C PHE A 311 7.20 9.12 8.49
N VAL A 312 8.09 9.58 7.61
CA VAL A 312 9.39 10.14 7.99
C VAL A 312 9.73 11.34 7.12
N GLU A 313 10.56 12.24 7.62
CA GLU A 313 11.18 13.30 6.82
C GLU A 313 12.62 12.92 6.47
N VAL A 314 12.97 13.00 5.18
CA VAL A 314 14.24 12.48 4.66
C VAL A 314 15.15 13.62 4.22
N PHE A 315 16.42 13.51 4.62
CA PHE A 315 17.53 14.33 4.16
C PHE A 315 18.55 13.43 3.46
N VAL A 316 19.01 13.83 2.27
CA VAL A 316 20.07 13.12 1.55
C VAL A 316 21.20 14.09 1.24
N ASN A 317 22.30 13.96 1.96
CA ASN A 317 23.53 14.65 1.65
C ASN A 317 24.16 14.02 0.40
N ARG A 318 24.13 14.78 -0.70
CA ARG A 318 24.62 14.34 -2.01
C ARG A 318 26.14 14.52 -2.17
N GLY A 319 26.83 15.12 -1.20
CA GLY A 319 28.26 15.36 -1.23
C GLY A 319 28.92 15.14 0.13
N SER A 320 30.10 15.75 0.32
CA SER A 320 30.83 15.77 1.60
C SER A 320 30.66 17.10 2.37
N SER A 321 29.78 17.99 1.91
CA SER A 321 29.50 19.26 2.58
C SER A 321 28.75 19.07 3.91
N LYS A 322 28.58 20.15 4.66
CA LYS A 322 27.60 20.19 5.74
C LYS A 322 26.19 19.86 5.20
N LEU A 323 25.41 19.13 5.98
CA LEU A 323 23.99 18.87 5.71
C LEU A 323 23.21 20.18 5.89
N ALA A 324 22.51 20.62 4.85
CA ALA A 324 21.81 21.90 4.83
C ALA A 324 20.35 21.75 4.36
N ALA A 325 19.55 22.82 4.49
CA ALA A 325 18.14 22.80 4.10
C ALA A 325 17.88 22.34 2.65
N ARG A 326 18.84 22.56 1.73
CA ARG A 326 18.77 22.08 0.33
C ARG A 326 18.76 20.55 0.18
N ASP A 327 19.25 19.83 1.18
CA ASP A 327 19.37 18.37 1.19
C ASP A 327 18.06 17.69 1.64
N TYR A 328 17.08 18.47 2.11
CA TYR A 328 15.73 18.00 2.43
C TYR A 328 15.01 17.47 1.18
N LEU A 329 14.49 16.24 1.28
CA LEU A 329 13.74 15.56 0.21
C LEU A 329 12.23 15.49 0.47
N GLY A 330 11.72 15.93 1.61
CA GLY A 330 10.28 15.85 1.89
C GLY A 330 9.87 14.66 2.75
N VAL A 331 8.55 14.43 2.78
CA VAL A 331 7.91 13.31 3.48
C VAL A 331 8.06 12.02 2.69
N TYR A 332 8.50 10.96 3.34
CA TYR A 332 8.54 9.61 2.79
C TYR A 332 7.73 8.66 3.68
N VAL A 333 7.38 7.51 3.11
CA VAL A 333 6.89 6.36 3.88
C VAL A 333 8.06 5.41 4.04
N PHE A 334 8.56 5.27 5.27
CA PHE A 334 9.49 4.20 5.63
C PHE A 334 8.70 2.92 5.78
N GLU A 335 9.04 1.89 4.99
CA GLU A 335 8.26 0.66 4.94
C GLU A 335 9.11 -0.59 4.79
N GLU A 336 8.52 -1.70 5.20
CA GLU A 336 9.10 -3.04 5.05
C GLU A 336 9.10 -3.51 3.60
N LYS A 337 10.14 -4.25 3.19
CA LYS A 337 10.09 -5.02 1.95
C LYS A 337 9.24 -6.29 2.11
N ILE A 338 8.40 -6.63 1.14
CA ILE A 338 7.77 -7.96 1.12
C ILE A 338 8.84 -9.03 0.93
N LYS A 339 8.87 -9.96 1.88
CA LYS A 339 9.71 -11.16 1.86
C LYS A 339 9.24 -12.15 2.92
N ARG A 340 9.77 -13.36 2.87
CA ARG A 340 9.57 -14.40 3.87
C ARG A 340 10.11 -13.96 5.24
N GLY A 341 9.35 -14.27 6.29
CA GLY A 341 9.79 -14.09 7.67
C GLY A 341 8.65 -14.27 8.66
N THR A 342 8.98 -14.63 9.90
CA THR A 342 7.99 -14.88 10.98
C THR A 342 7.10 -13.68 11.27
N ASN A 343 7.64 -12.46 11.11
CA ASN A 343 6.91 -11.21 11.28
C ASN A 343 6.47 -10.58 9.94
N ARG A 344 6.51 -11.34 8.83
CA ARG A 344 6.15 -10.91 7.47
C ARG A 344 5.32 -11.99 6.79
N VAL A 345 5.68 -12.43 5.58
CA VAL A 345 5.09 -13.60 4.95
C VAL A 345 5.63 -14.86 5.65
N ASN A 346 4.87 -15.36 6.61
CA ASN A 346 5.29 -16.48 7.45
C ASN A 346 5.02 -17.81 6.74
N ILE A 347 5.96 -18.22 5.88
CA ILE A 347 5.97 -19.50 5.18
C ILE A 347 7.30 -20.22 5.40
N ALA A 348 7.28 -21.54 5.25
CA ALA A 348 8.48 -22.38 5.27
C ALA A 348 9.50 -21.89 4.22
N LYS A 349 10.79 -22.04 4.51
CA LYS A 349 11.83 -21.78 3.51
C LYS A 349 11.90 -22.97 2.55
N LEU A 350 11.86 -22.71 1.26
CA LEU A 350 12.19 -23.68 0.22
C LEU A 350 13.69 -23.60 -0.09
N THR A 351 14.38 -24.73 -0.02
CA THR A 351 15.82 -24.88 -0.31
C THR A 351 16.03 -25.56 -1.66
N ALA A 352 17.26 -25.56 -2.18
CA ALA A 352 17.57 -26.22 -3.45
C ALA A 352 17.41 -27.75 -3.38
N ASP A 353 17.41 -28.34 -2.18
CA ASP A 353 17.28 -29.79 -1.95
C ASP A 353 15.82 -30.25 -1.86
N ASP A 354 14.89 -29.33 -1.63
CA ASP A 354 13.45 -29.58 -1.46
C ASP A 354 12.75 -29.85 -2.81
N ASN A 355 13.04 -31.00 -3.43
CA ASN A 355 12.58 -31.36 -4.77
C ASN A 355 11.50 -32.46 -4.81
N GLN A 356 10.99 -32.87 -3.65
CA GLN A 356 9.96 -33.90 -3.53
C GLN A 356 8.94 -33.53 -2.46
N GLU A 357 7.79 -34.20 -2.50
CA GLU A 357 6.77 -34.09 -1.45
C GLU A 357 7.29 -34.70 -0.13
N PRO A 358 6.95 -34.12 1.03
CA PRO A 358 6.09 -32.94 1.21
C PRO A 358 6.82 -31.58 1.04
N GLU A 359 8.14 -31.54 0.98
CA GLU A 359 8.94 -30.31 1.10
C GLU A 359 8.72 -29.31 -0.04
N ILE A 360 8.58 -29.83 -1.27
CA ILE A 360 8.36 -29.05 -2.50
C ILE A 360 7.01 -28.34 -2.51
N SER A 361 6.07 -28.70 -1.63
CA SER A 361 4.70 -28.22 -1.72
C SER A 361 4.50 -26.76 -1.32
N GLY A 362 5.53 -26.05 -0.88
CA GLY A 362 5.40 -24.67 -0.47
C GLY A 362 6.69 -23.97 -0.12
N GLY A 363 6.56 -22.77 0.43
CA GLY A 363 7.65 -21.82 0.57
C GLY A 363 7.79 -20.87 -0.63
N TYR A 364 6.72 -20.74 -1.43
CA TYR A 364 6.67 -19.86 -2.59
C TYR A 364 5.94 -18.56 -2.27
N ILE A 365 6.58 -17.44 -2.61
CA ILE A 365 5.93 -16.14 -2.85
C ILE A 365 6.04 -15.88 -4.34
N PHE A 366 4.92 -15.55 -4.97
CA PHE A 366 4.83 -15.22 -6.38
C PHE A 366 3.85 -14.08 -6.57
N LYS A 367 3.87 -13.44 -7.74
CA LYS A 367 2.99 -12.29 -8.00
C LYS A 367 2.55 -12.23 -9.44
N ARG A 368 1.49 -11.47 -9.66
CA ARG A 368 1.15 -10.92 -10.96
C ARG A 368 1.76 -9.51 -11.07
N ASP A 369 2.44 -9.24 -12.18
CA ASP A 369 3.11 -7.96 -12.46
C ASP A 369 3.10 -7.62 -13.96
N HIS A 370 3.74 -6.52 -14.37
CA HIS A 370 3.76 -6.07 -15.76
C HIS A 370 4.33 -7.12 -16.72
N ASP A 371 3.61 -7.40 -17.82
CA ASP A 371 4.08 -8.24 -18.93
C ASP A 371 5.06 -7.47 -19.80
N GLY A 372 6.29 -7.31 -19.32
CA GLY A 372 7.40 -6.83 -20.13
C GLY A 372 8.48 -7.89 -20.20
N PRO A 373 8.94 -8.32 -21.40
CA PRO A 373 10.23 -8.98 -21.47
C PRO A 373 11.32 -8.08 -20.83
N PRO A 374 12.41 -8.69 -20.34
CA PRO A 374 13.63 -7.99 -19.95
C PRO A 374 13.97 -6.86 -20.94
N GLY A 375 13.81 -5.59 -20.55
CA GLY A 375 14.20 -4.44 -21.39
C GLY A 375 13.22 -3.98 -22.47
N MET A 376 12.00 -4.51 -22.58
CA MET A 376 10.99 -3.97 -23.50
C MET A 376 9.61 -3.94 -22.85
N ASN A 377 9.12 -2.74 -22.51
CA ASN A 377 7.74 -2.55 -22.09
C ASN A 377 7.07 -1.50 -22.98
N TYR A 378 6.10 -1.98 -23.74
CA TYR A 378 5.40 -1.24 -24.79
C TYR A 378 4.32 -0.34 -24.16
N TYR A 379 4.71 0.85 -23.68
CA TYR A 379 3.76 1.95 -23.56
C TYR A 379 3.62 2.61 -24.94
N ARG A 380 2.48 2.40 -25.58
CA ARG A 380 2.11 3.02 -26.86
C ARG A 380 2.12 4.55 -26.67
N GLY A 381 3.16 5.23 -27.18
CA GLY A 381 3.27 6.70 -27.19
C GLY A 381 4.29 7.32 -26.23
N ALA A 382 5.02 6.55 -25.41
CA ALA A 382 6.16 7.09 -24.65
C ALA A 382 7.42 7.11 -25.54
N PRO A 383 8.27 8.16 -25.50
CA PRO A 383 9.55 8.16 -26.19
C PRO A 383 10.35 6.91 -25.83
N ARG A 384 11.00 6.29 -26.84
CA ARG A 384 11.93 5.17 -26.66
C ARG A 384 13.10 5.60 -25.78
N PHE A 385 12.96 5.47 -24.47
CA PHE A 385 14.11 5.36 -23.60
C PHE A 385 14.51 3.89 -23.60
N GLU A 386 15.71 3.60 -24.12
CA GLU A 386 16.37 2.32 -23.91
C GLU A 386 16.40 2.06 -22.40
N GLN A 387 15.59 1.11 -21.97
CA GLN A 387 15.55 0.66 -20.59
C GLN A 387 16.67 -0.36 -20.45
N PRO A 388 17.64 -0.14 -19.56
CA PRO A 388 18.60 -1.17 -19.28
C PRO A 388 17.86 -2.30 -18.53
N VAL A 389 18.04 -3.52 -19.03
CA VAL A 389 17.50 -4.75 -18.45
C VAL A 389 17.80 -4.75 -16.95
N SER A 390 16.80 -4.91 -16.08
CA SER A 390 17.07 -5.12 -14.66
C SER A 390 17.88 -6.42 -14.51
N GLU A 391 18.91 -6.45 -13.66
CA GLU A 391 19.60 -7.70 -13.28
C GLU A 391 18.61 -8.77 -12.77
N GLU A 392 17.42 -8.35 -12.32
CA GLU A 392 16.28 -9.18 -11.90
C GLU A 392 15.29 -9.43 -13.06
N SER A 393 15.78 -9.69 -14.27
CA SER A 393 14.90 -9.97 -15.40
C SER A 393 14.38 -11.41 -15.33
N GLU A 394 13.37 -11.61 -14.48
CA GLU A 394 12.67 -12.87 -14.32
C GLU A 394 11.76 -13.07 -15.54
N ASN A 395 11.89 -14.23 -16.20
CA ASN A 395 11.02 -14.60 -17.31
C ASN A 395 9.62 -14.96 -16.81
N GLY A 396 9.48 -15.25 -15.52
CA GLY A 396 8.23 -15.68 -14.92
C GLY A 396 7.80 -17.05 -15.44
N PHE A 397 6.50 -17.33 -15.35
CA PHE A 397 5.89 -18.56 -15.81
C PHE A 397 4.40 -18.33 -16.11
N PHE A 398 3.84 -19.18 -16.98
CA PHE A 398 2.45 -19.08 -17.40
C PHE A 398 1.63 -20.23 -16.84
N THR A 399 0.41 -19.93 -16.38
CA THR A 399 -0.60 -20.96 -16.17
C THR A 399 -1.15 -21.44 -17.52
N ARG A 400 -1.86 -22.58 -17.52
CA ARG A 400 -2.48 -23.16 -18.70
C ARG A 400 -3.51 -22.23 -19.35
N ARG A 401 -4.13 -21.34 -18.57
CA ARG A 401 -5.07 -20.33 -19.07
C ARG A 401 -4.41 -19.01 -19.48
N GLY A 402 -3.07 -18.94 -19.48
CA GLY A 402 -2.31 -17.80 -19.98
C GLY A 402 -2.10 -16.69 -18.96
N LEU A 403 -2.31 -16.94 -17.67
CA LEU A 403 -1.95 -15.98 -16.62
C LEU A 403 -0.44 -16.01 -16.43
N HIS A 404 0.22 -14.87 -16.65
CA HIS A 404 1.66 -14.73 -16.46
C HIS A 404 2.00 -14.29 -15.03
N LEU A 405 2.86 -15.04 -14.34
CA LEU A 405 3.24 -14.84 -12.94
C LEU A 405 4.76 -14.80 -12.79
N PHE A 406 5.23 -14.15 -11.74
CA PHE A 406 6.66 -13.98 -11.43
C PHE A 406 7.00 -14.55 -10.06
N TYR A 407 8.17 -15.17 -9.95
CA TYR A 407 8.70 -15.71 -8.70
C TYR A 407 9.26 -14.58 -7.83
N VAL A 408 8.79 -14.42 -6.60
CA VAL A 408 9.28 -13.37 -5.71
C VAL A 408 10.32 -13.94 -4.75
N GLU A 409 9.98 -15.04 -4.09
CA GLU A 409 10.85 -15.75 -3.15
C GLU A 409 10.49 -17.25 -3.10
N PRO A 410 11.44 -18.18 -3.30
CA PRO A 410 12.80 -17.93 -3.79
C PRO A 410 12.81 -17.24 -5.16
N LYS A 411 13.94 -16.64 -5.50
CA LYS A 411 14.12 -16.00 -6.80
C LYS A 411 14.12 -17.03 -7.92
N GLU A 412 13.75 -16.62 -9.13
CA GLU A 412 13.68 -17.56 -10.26
C GLU A 412 15.00 -18.30 -10.51
N ALA A 413 16.14 -17.63 -10.31
CA ALA A 413 17.48 -18.21 -10.45
C ALA A 413 17.84 -19.19 -9.32
N GLU A 414 17.13 -19.17 -8.19
CA GLU A 414 17.35 -20.03 -7.02
C GLU A 414 16.50 -21.30 -7.06
N LEU A 415 15.50 -21.36 -7.96
CA LEU A 415 14.56 -22.48 -8.07
C LEU A 415 15.06 -23.56 -9.02
N THR A 416 14.92 -24.82 -8.62
CA THR A 416 15.18 -25.98 -9.48
C THR A 416 14.09 -26.15 -10.55
N PRO A 417 14.37 -26.88 -11.64
CA PRO A 417 13.34 -27.24 -12.63
C PRO A 417 12.13 -27.96 -12.02
N GLN A 418 12.36 -28.84 -11.04
CA GLN A 418 11.33 -29.59 -10.33
C GLN A 418 10.39 -28.65 -9.58
N GLN A 419 10.93 -27.69 -8.84
CA GLN A 419 10.16 -26.70 -8.08
C GLN A 419 9.34 -25.78 -8.98
N LYS A 420 9.92 -25.29 -10.08
CA LYS A 420 9.21 -24.47 -11.08
C LYS A 420 8.04 -25.25 -11.69
N ASN A 421 8.29 -26.49 -12.08
CA ASN A 421 7.27 -27.37 -12.65
C ASN A 421 6.17 -27.69 -11.63
N TRP A 422 6.52 -27.98 -10.38
CA TRP A 422 5.55 -28.30 -9.33
C TRP A 422 4.56 -27.14 -9.10
N LEU A 423 5.05 -25.91 -8.91
CA LEU A 423 4.19 -24.75 -8.69
C LEU A 423 3.27 -24.48 -9.89
N THR A 424 3.83 -24.56 -11.10
CA THR A 424 3.07 -24.39 -12.35
C THR A 424 1.97 -25.45 -12.47
N GLN A 425 2.28 -26.71 -12.22
CA GLN A 425 1.30 -27.80 -12.24
C GLN A 425 0.23 -27.63 -11.17
N HIS A 426 0.58 -27.20 -9.97
CA HIS A 426 -0.37 -26.93 -8.89
C HIS A 426 -1.38 -25.84 -9.26
N LEU A 427 -0.91 -24.72 -9.84
CA LEU A 427 -1.80 -23.67 -10.34
C LEU A 427 -2.67 -24.14 -11.52
N ASN A 428 -2.14 -24.97 -12.40
CA ASN A 428 -2.91 -25.55 -13.50
C ASN A 428 -4.02 -26.50 -13.01
N GLN A 429 -3.75 -27.27 -11.95
CA GLN A 429 -4.77 -28.12 -11.30
C GLN A 429 -5.84 -27.28 -10.61
N PHE A 430 -5.44 -26.20 -9.94
CA PHE A 430 -6.37 -25.21 -9.39
C PHE A 430 -7.28 -24.61 -10.47
N GLU A 431 -6.72 -24.09 -11.57
CA GLU A 431 -7.52 -23.53 -12.66
C GLU A 431 -8.46 -24.58 -13.27
N ARG A 432 -8.00 -25.83 -13.43
CA ARG A 432 -8.86 -26.91 -13.89
C ARG A 432 -10.05 -27.15 -12.96
N ALA A 433 -9.84 -27.09 -11.64
CA ALA A 433 -10.91 -27.22 -10.66
C ALA A 433 -11.87 -26.02 -10.68
N LEU A 434 -11.34 -24.78 -10.71
CA LEU A 434 -12.13 -23.55 -10.71
C LEU A 434 -13.02 -23.40 -11.96
N TYR A 435 -12.51 -23.78 -13.13
CA TYR A 435 -13.24 -23.70 -14.40
C TYR A 435 -13.91 -25.01 -14.79
N GLY A 436 -13.86 -26.03 -13.94
CA GLY A 436 -14.54 -27.31 -14.13
C GLY A 436 -16.03 -27.29 -13.75
N PRO A 437 -16.76 -28.38 -14.03
CA PRO A 437 -18.19 -28.49 -13.70
C PRO A 437 -18.46 -28.56 -12.19
N ASN A 438 -17.53 -29.13 -11.41
CA ASN A 438 -17.66 -29.31 -9.95
C ASN A 438 -16.98 -28.20 -9.14
N PHE A 439 -16.81 -27.01 -9.71
CA PHE A 439 -15.98 -25.95 -9.11
C PHE A 439 -16.42 -25.52 -7.70
N THR A 440 -17.72 -25.61 -7.37
CA THR A 440 -18.28 -25.29 -6.05
C THR A 440 -18.09 -26.41 -5.01
N SER A 441 -17.61 -27.59 -5.42
CA SER A 441 -17.33 -28.69 -4.48
C SER A 441 -16.24 -28.30 -3.49
N GLN A 442 -16.47 -28.58 -2.21
CA GLN A 442 -15.49 -28.33 -1.15
C GLN A 442 -14.30 -29.29 -1.21
N THR A 443 -14.48 -30.47 -1.80
CA THR A 443 -13.46 -31.53 -1.90
C THR A 443 -12.75 -31.53 -3.24
N ASP A 444 -13.49 -31.29 -4.32
CA ASP A 444 -13.00 -31.47 -5.70
C ASP A 444 -12.87 -30.15 -6.47
N GLY A 445 -13.44 -29.06 -5.92
CA GLY A 445 -13.47 -27.74 -6.53
C GLY A 445 -12.29 -26.86 -6.13
N TYR A 446 -12.45 -25.55 -6.34
CA TYR A 446 -11.38 -24.58 -6.10
C TYR A 446 -10.98 -24.49 -4.62
N ALA A 447 -11.91 -24.79 -3.71
CA ALA A 447 -11.70 -24.70 -2.25
C ALA A 447 -10.57 -25.60 -1.75
N LYS A 448 -10.20 -26.64 -2.50
CA LYS A 448 -9.02 -27.49 -2.23
C LYS A 448 -7.70 -26.72 -2.34
N TYR A 449 -7.62 -25.72 -3.22
CA TYR A 449 -6.36 -25.10 -3.63
C TYR A 449 -6.14 -23.72 -3.02
N LEU A 450 -7.20 -22.95 -2.76
CA LEU A 450 -7.09 -21.59 -2.25
C LEU A 450 -7.78 -21.38 -0.91
N ASP A 451 -7.28 -20.40 -0.16
CA ASP A 451 -7.89 -19.87 1.05
C ASP A 451 -8.93 -18.81 0.66
N ALA A 452 -10.21 -19.19 0.71
CA ALA A 452 -11.31 -18.33 0.26
C ALA A 452 -11.37 -16.99 1.01
N ASP A 453 -11.04 -17.00 2.30
CA ASP A 453 -11.10 -15.80 3.13
C ASP A 453 -10.02 -14.77 2.72
N SER A 454 -8.80 -15.21 2.37
CA SER A 454 -7.75 -14.30 1.85
C SER A 454 -8.17 -13.65 0.54
N PHE A 455 -8.83 -14.41 -0.33
CA PHE A 455 -9.33 -13.88 -1.60
C PHE A 455 -10.47 -12.90 -1.40
N ILE A 456 -11.40 -13.18 -0.48
CA ILE A 456 -12.50 -12.27 -0.13
C ILE A 456 -11.95 -10.97 0.48
N ASP A 457 -10.98 -11.06 1.39
CA ASP A 457 -10.35 -9.87 1.98
C ASP A 457 -9.59 -9.04 0.92
N GLN A 458 -8.83 -9.68 0.03
CA GLN A 458 -8.19 -9.00 -1.09
C GLN A 458 -9.22 -8.31 -1.99
N PHE A 459 -10.32 -9.00 -2.34
CA PHE A 459 -11.37 -8.39 -3.14
C PHE A 459 -11.93 -7.15 -2.45
N TRP A 460 -12.23 -7.24 -1.15
CA TRP A 460 -12.83 -6.13 -0.44
C TRP A 460 -11.92 -4.92 -0.33
N ILE A 461 -10.64 -5.11 -0.04
CA ILE A 461 -9.73 -3.97 0.02
C ILE A 461 -9.52 -3.36 -1.37
N VAL A 462 -9.46 -4.17 -2.44
CA VAL A 462 -9.37 -3.66 -3.81
C VAL A 462 -10.62 -2.90 -4.21
N GLU A 463 -11.82 -3.44 -3.99
CA GLU A 463 -13.06 -2.78 -4.42
C GLU A 463 -13.47 -1.61 -3.53
N LEU A 464 -13.19 -1.65 -2.23
CA LEU A 464 -13.39 -0.49 -1.35
C LEU A 464 -12.52 0.68 -1.78
N SER A 465 -11.25 0.41 -2.06
CA SER A 465 -10.28 1.43 -2.44
C SER A 465 -10.29 1.76 -3.92
N LYS A 466 -10.89 0.90 -4.75
CA LYS A 466 -10.79 0.88 -6.21
C LYS A 466 -9.32 1.03 -6.66
N SER A 467 -8.43 0.22 -6.07
CA SER A 467 -7.02 0.18 -6.47
C SER A 467 -6.89 -0.48 -7.85
N ILE A 468 -6.65 0.35 -8.85
CA ILE A 468 -6.68 -0.01 -10.26
C ILE A 468 -5.46 -0.82 -10.75
N ASP A 469 -4.50 -1.09 -9.87
CA ASP A 469 -3.38 -1.99 -10.14
C ASP A 469 -3.50 -3.29 -9.34
N ALA A 470 -4.20 -3.32 -8.22
CA ALA A 470 -4.06 -4.38 -7.21
C ALA A 470 -4.58 -5.79 -7.59
N PHE A 471 -5.30 -5.94 -8.70
CA PHE A 471 -5.53 -7.26 -9.32
C PHE A 471 -4.46 -7.60 -10.37
N ARG A 472 -3.88 -6.60 -11.02
CA ARG A 472 -3.12 -6.72 -12.27
C ARG A 472 -1.62 -6.62 -12.11
N TYR A 473 -1.16 -5.82 -11.16
CA TYR A 473 0.24 -5.50 -10.92
C TYR A 473 0.48 -5.43 -9.42
N SER A 474 1.70 -5.75 -8.98
CA SER A 474 2.04 -5.81 -7.56
C SER A 474 1.08 -6.70 -6.74
N CYS A 475 0.38 -7.65 -7.39
CA CYS A 475 -0.58 -8.53 -6.73
C CYS A 475 0.16 -9.78 -6.27
N PHE A 476 0.49 -9.85 -4.98
CA PHE A 476 1.24 -10.97 -4.40
C PHE A 476 0.31 -12.11 -3.99
N MET A 477 0.84 -13.32 -4.11
CA MET A 477 0.28 -14.54 -3.56
C MET A 477 1.40 -15.33 -2.89
N HIS A 478 1.02 -16.19 -1.96
CA HIS A 478 1.96 -17.14 -1.38
C HIS A 478 1.32 -18.50 -1.18
N LYS A 479 2.18 -19.52 -1.11
CA LYS A 479 1.79 -20.89 -0.82
C LYS A 479 2.77 -21.50 0.18
N ASP A 480 2.27 -21.78 1.37
CA ASP A 480 3.02 -22.50 2.39
C ASP A 480 2.99 -24.02 2.17
N ARG A 481 3.94 -24.73 2.78
CA ARG A 481 4.08 -26.18 2.68
C ARG A 481 2.82 -26.87 3.24
N GLY A 482 2.20 -27.74 2.45
CA GLY A 482 0.90 -28.34 2.76
C GLY A 482 -0.29 -27.37 2.85
N GLY A 483 -0.05 -26.06 2.71
CA GLY A 483 -1.05 -25.00 2.80
C GLY A 483 -1.71 -24.68 1.46
N LYS A 484 -2.76 -23.86 1.53
CA LYS A 484 -3.48 -23.33 0.36
C LYS A 484 -2.82 -22.05 -0.16
N ILE A 485 -3.11 -21.72 -1.41
CA ILE A 485 -2.75 -20.43 -2.01
C ILE A 485 -3.52 -19.33 -1.28
N LYS A 486 -2.80 -18.29 -0.87
CA LYS A 486 -3.37 -17.08 -0.28
C LYS A 486 -3.03 -15.87 -1.15
N MET A 487 -3.97 -14.95 -1.30
CA MET A 487 -3.77 -13.70 -2.06
C MET A 487 -3.44 -12.55 -1.10
N GLU A 488 -2.19 -12.51 -0.69
CA GLU A 488 -1.61 -11.54 0.25
C GLU A 488 -0.07 -11.66 0.13
N PRO A 489 0.74 -10.68 0.57
CA PRO A 489 0.36 -9.39 1.17
C PRO A 489 0.06 -8.27 0.16
N LEU A 490 -0.55 -7.18 0.63
CA LEU A 490 -0.77 -5.98 -0.19
C LEU A 490 0.53 -5.21 -0.46
N TRP A 491 0.57 -4.56 -1.62
CA TRP A 491 1.67 -3.72 -2.08
C TRP A 491 1.19 -2.68 -3.11
N ASP A 492 1.79 -1.48 -3.10
CA ASP A 492 1.64 -0.43 -4.13
C ASP A 492 0.19 0.08 -4.29
N TRP A 493 -0.29 0.88 -3.34
CA TRP A 493 -1.70 1.26 -3.23
C TRP A 493 -2.00 2.73 -3.56
N ASN A 494 -1.07 3.41 -4.21
CA ASN A 494 -1.11 4.86 -4.41
C ASN A 494 -2.14 5.26 -5.48
N LEU A 495 -2.51 4.32 -6.36
CA LEU A 495 -3.53 4.48 -7.40
C LEU A 495 -4.93 4.06 -6.93
N SER A 496 -5.31 4.53 -5.73
CA SER A 496 -6.56 4.17 -5.07
C SER A 496 -7.28 5.40 -4.50
N PHE A 497 -8.45 5.18 -3.92
CA PHE A 497 -9.28 6.19 -3.26
C PHE A 497 -9.52 7.43 -4.13
N GLY A 498 -9.94 7.19 -5.38
CA GLY A 498 -10.28 8.23 -6.34
C GLY A 498 -9.10 8.93 -7.00
N ASN A 499 -7.87 8.42 -6.83
CA ASN A 499 -6.68 9.09 -7.36
C ASN A 499 -6.46 8.85 -8.86
N ALA A 500 -6.74 7.66 -9.37
CA ALA A 500 -6.39 7.30 -10.74
C ALA A 500 -7.39 7.81 -11.79
N ASN A 501 -6.88 8.29 -12.92
CA ASN A 501 -7.63 8.81 -14.08
C ASN A 501 -7.91 7.75 -15.17
N TYR A 502 -7.73 6.47 -14.88
CA TYR A 502 -8.00 5.35 -15.79
C TYR A 502 -8.69 4.19 -15.05
N HIS A 503 -9.22 3.22 -15.81
CA HIS A 503 -10.05 2.11 -15.30
C HIS A 503 -11.17 2.56 -14.34
N GLU A 504 -11.73 3.74 -14.59
CA GLU A 504 -12.77 4.34 -13.76
C GLU A 504 -12.37 4.49 -12.28
N GLY A 505 -11.07 4.55 -11.96
CA GLY A 505 -10.57 4.63 -10.58
C GLY A 505 -11.08 5.84 -9.80
N TRP A 506 -11.45 6.91 -10.51
CA TRP A 506 -12.05 8.11 -9.93
C TRP A 506 -13.55 7.99 -9.63
N LEU A 507 -14.25 7.04 -10.25
CA LEU A 507 -15.68 6.85 -10.02
C LEU A 507 -15.91 6.09 -8.71
N THR A 508 -16.80 6.62 -7.88
CA THR A 508 -17.25 5.97 -6.63
C THR A 508 -18.17 4.78 -6.89
N GLU A 509 -18.75 4.71 -8.09
CA GLU A 509 -19.70 3.68 -8.50
C GLU A 509 -19.04 2.67 -9.46
N GLY A 510 -19.68 1.51 -9.61
CA GLY A 510 -19.22 0.42 -10.47
C GLY A 510 -18.16 -0.48 -9.81
N TRP A 511 -18.23 -1.78 -10.11
CA TRP A 511 -17.20 -2.73 -9.71
C TRP A 511 -15.97 -2.59 -10.63
N TYR A 512 -14.77 -2.74 -10.07
CA TYR A 512 -13.53 -2.66 -10.83
C TYR A 512 -13.15 -3.99 -11.49
N TYR A 513 -13.32 -5.12 -10.80
CA TYR A 513 -12.95 -6.44 -11.32
C TYR A 513 -13.55 -6.80 -12.71
N PRO A 514 -14.75 -6.34 -13.12
CA PRO A 514 -15.27 -6.62 -14.46
C PRO A 514 -14.54 -5.87 -15.56
N LEU A 515 -13.79 -4.81 -15.25
CA LEU A 515 -13.03 -4.02 -16.23
C LEU A 515 -11.71 -4.70 -16.64
N ILE A 516 -11.30 -5.77 -15.93
CA ILE A 516 -9.97 -6.36 -16.05
C ILE A 516 -9.95 -7.58 -16.97
N ARG A 517 -8.86 -7.78 -17.70
CA ARG A 517 -8.77 -8.91 -18.64
C ARG A 517 -8.67 -10.23 -17.86
N GLU A 518 -9.14 -11.32 -18.46
CA GLU A 518 -8.96 -12.66 -17.86
C GLU A 518 -7.49 -12.99 -17.57
N SER A 519 -6.56 -12.42 -18.35
CA SER A 519 -5.12 -12.60 -18.22
C SER A 519 -4.43 -11.75 -17.15
N GLU A 520 -5.13 -10.86 -16.43
CA GLU A 520 -4.55 -9.92 -15.46
C GLU A 520 -5.04 -10.19 -14.03
N ILE A 521 -5.28 -11.48 -13.71
CA ILE A 521 -6.00 -12.05 -12.56
C ILE A 521 -7.50 -11.76 -12.59
N CYS A 522 -8.25 -12.79 -12.97
CA CYS A 522 -9.71 -12.74 -13.08
C CYS A 522 -10.40 -13.97 -12.49
N TRP A 523 -9.73 -14.68 -11.57
CA TRP A 523 -10.35 -15.81 -10.86
C TRP A 523 -11.62 -15.37 -10.14
N PHE A 524 -11.70 -14.11 -9.68
CA PHE A 524 -12.88 -13.54 -9.03
C PHE A 524 -14.17 -13.59 -9.87
N ARG A 525 -14.11 -13.42 -11.19
CA ARG A 525 -15.31 -13.55 -12.04
C ARG A 525 -15.92 -14.94 -11.94
N ARG A 526 -15.09 -15.97 -11.80
CA ARG A 526 -15.54 -17.35 -11.65
C ARG A 526 -15.88 -17.68 -10.20
N LEU A 527 -15.09 -17.21 -9.24
CA LEU A 527 -15.33 -17.43 -7.80
C LEU A 527 -16.69 -16.85 -7.36
N ILE A 528 -17.02 -15.63 -7.80
CA ILE A 528 -18.29 -14.97 -7.42
C ILE A 528 -19.54 -15.68 -7.99
N GLN A 529 -19.37 -16.63 -8.93
CA GLN A 529 -20.47 -17.45 -9.45
C GLN A 529 -20.78 -18.64 -8.53
N ASP A 530 -19.91 -18.97 -7.57
CA ASP A 530 -20.25 -19.87 -6.49
C ASP A 530 -21.17 -19.12 -5.51
N PRO A 531 -22.42 -19.56 -5.32
CA PRO A 531 -23.38 -18.87 -4.43
C PRO A 531 -22.89 -18.79 -2.99
N ASP A 532 -22.07 -19.74 -2.52
CA ASP A 532 -21.55 -19.73 -1.15
C ASP A 532 -20.33 -18.82 -1.02
N PHE A 533 -19.48 -18.73 -2.04
CA PHE A 533 -18.43 -17.70 -2.09
C PHE A 533 -19.05 -16.29 -2.12
N ALA A 534 -20.04 -16.08 -2.99
CA ALA A 534 -20.78 -14.81 -3.09
C ALA A 534 -21.46 -14.45 -1.76
N GLN A 535 -22.01 -15.43 -1.04
CA GLN A 535 -22.58 -15.16 0.27
C GLN A 535 -21.52 -14.78 1.31
N LYS A 536 -20.42 -15.54 1.41
CA LYS A 536 -19.31 -15.22 2.32
C LYS A 536 -18.75 -13.83 2.05
N HIS A 537 -18.70 -13.45 0.79
CA HIS A 537 -18.30 -12.13 0.36
C HIS A 537 -19.21 -11.04 0.97
N ILE A 538 -20.54 -11.16 0.82
CA ILE A 538 -21.52 -10.24 1.42
C ILE A 538 -21.42 -10.22 2.95
N ASP A 539 -21.26 -11.39 3.57
CA ASP A 539 -21.17 -11.53 5.03
C ASP A 539 -19.95 -10.79 5.57
N ARG A 540 -18.80 -10.95 4.89
CA ARG A 540 -17.56 -10.27 5.25
C ARG A 540 -17.68 -8.75 5.12
N TRP A 541 -18.38 -8.23 4.10
CA TRP A 541 -18.69 -6.79 4.04
C TRP A 541 -19.52 -6.34 5.23
N GLY A 542 -20.59 -7.08 5.54
CA GLY A 542 -21.45 -6.76 6.69
C GLY A 542 -20.71 -6.80 8.02
N GLU A 543 -19.74 -7.69 8.18
CA GLU A 543 -18.84 -7.72 9.34
C GLU A 543 -17.95 -6.47 9.39
N LEU A 544 -17.18 -6.21 8.32
CA LEU A 544 -16.26 -5.08 8.26
C LEU A 544 -16.98 -3.73 8.43
N ARG A 545 -18.21 -3.61 7.92
CA ARG A 545 -19.04 -2.41 8.01
C ARG A 545 -19.50 -2.07 9.43
N LYS A 546 -19.47 -3.02 10.38
CA LYS A 546 -19.80 -2.74 11.79
C LYS A 546 -18.77 -1.87 12.48
N ASP A 547 -17.50 -1.93 12.04
CA ASP A 547 -16.41 -1.19 12.67
C ASP A 547 -15.37 -0.69 11.65
N LEU A 548 -14.49 -1.56 11.15
CA LEU A 548 -13.32 -1.17 10.37
C LEU A 548 -13.67 -0.31 9.14
N PHE A 549 -14.72 -0.69 8.40
CA PHE A 549 -15.20 0.01 7.20
C PHE A 549 -16.39 0.94 7.49
N ALA A 550 -16.64 1.28 8.75
CA ALA A 550 -17.59 2.34 9.08
C ALA A 550 -17.11 3.68 8.49
N PRO A 551 -17.94 4.42 7.72
CA PRO A 551 -17.54 5.70 7.12
C PRO A 551 -16.95 6.68 8.12
N ALA A 552 -17.50 6.74 9.33
CA ALA A 552 -16.99 7.60 10.41
C ALA A 552 -15.60 7.18 10.88
N ASN A 553 -15.33 5.87 11.01
CA ASN A 553 -14.03 5.37 11.44
C ASN A 553 -12.96 5.58 10.37
N LEU A 554 -13.29 5.33 9.10
CA LEU A 554 -12.39 5.59 7.98
C LEU A 554 -12.07 7.08 7.84
N ALA A 555 -13.10 7.95 7.88
CA ALA A 555 -12.92 9.40 7.85
C ALA A 555 -12.07 9.90 9.03
N LYS A 556 -12.35 9.42 10.25
CA LYS A 556 -11.57 9.73 11.45
C LYS A 556 -10.11 9.30 11.28
N ARG A 557 -9.85 8.13 10.69
CA ARG A 557 -8.47 7.68 10.49
C ARG A 557 -7.74 8.55 9.47
N VAL A 558 -8.39 8.92 8.37
CA VAL A 558 -7.83 9.87 7.40
C VAL A 558 -7.50 11.22 8.07
N ASP A 559 -8.39 11.73 8.92
CA ASP A 559 -8.13 12.97 9.68
C ASP A 559 -6.93 12.85 10.62
N GLN A 560 -6.76 11.71 11.29
CA GLN A 560 -5.60 11.45 12.15
C GLN A 560 -4.29 11.40 11.35
N LEU A 561 -4.31 10.83 10.14
CA LEU A 561 -3.14 10.80 9.25
C LEU A 561 -2.81 12.20 8.72
N ALA A 562 -3.83 12.97 8.32
CA ALA A 562 -3.66 14.35 7.91
C ALA A 562 -3.12 15.24 9.04
N ALA A 563 -3.61 15.06 10.27
CA ALA A 563 -3.11 15.76 11.46
C ALA A 563 -1.64 15.41 11.75
N LEU A 564 -1.26 14.13 11.61
CA LEU A 564 0.14 13.71 11.75
C LEU A 564 1.05 14.36 10.69
N LEU A 565 0.52 14.61 9.49
CA LEU A 565 1.25 15.23 8.38
C LEU A 565 1.18 16.75 8.33
N GLN A 566 0.44 17.41 9.24
CA GLN A 566 0.08 18.83 9.15
C GLN A 566 1.29 19.75 8.92
N GLU A 567 2.38 19.59 9.69
CA GLU A 567 3.59 20.39 9.55
C GLU A 567 4.45 19.97 8.35
N SER A 568 4.62 18.66 8.15
CA SER A 568 5.60 18.11 7.21
C SER A 568 5.12 18.16 5.76
N GLN A 569 3.80 18.12 5.53
CA GLN A 569 3.22 18.32 4.20
C GLN A 569 3.54 19.70 3.64
N GLU A 570 3.56 20.76 4.48
CA GLU A 570 3.87 22.12 4.05
C GLU A 570 5.30 22.18 3.48
N ARG A 571 6.27 21.67 4.26
CA ARG A 571 7.67 21.59 3.81
C ARG A 571 7.82 20.69 2.58
N ASN A 572 7.08 19.58 2.53
CA ASN A 572 7.10 18.69 1.38
C ASN A 572 6.64 19.40 0.10
N PHE A 573 5.54 20.16 0.13
CA PHE A 573 5.02 20.84 -1.05
C PHE A 573 5.75 22.17 -1.34
N GLN A 574 6.44 22.77 -0.38
CA GLN A 574 7.44 23.81 -0.64
C GLN A 574 8.61 23.24 -1.46
N ARG A 575 9.10 22.04 -1.11
CA ARG A 575 10.16 21.36 -1.86
C ARG A 575 9.67 20.83 -3.22
N TRP A 576 8.44 20.34 -3.27
CA TRP A 576 7.81 19.75 -4.45
C TRP A 576 6.48 20.44 -4.75
N PRO A 577 6.49 21.59 -5.46
CA PRO A 577 5.29 22.44 -5.63
C PRO A 577 4.34 21.88 -6.69
N ILE A 578 3.63 20.79 -6.33
CA ILE A 578 2.72 20.05 -7.21
C ILE A 578 1.23 20.19 -6.86
N LEU A 579 0.89 20.83 -5.73
CA LEU A 579 -0.50 21.22 -5.44
C LEU A 579 -1.01 22.18 -6.52
N GLY A 580 -2.28 22.05 -6.91
CA GLY A 580 -2.88 22.77 -8.04
C GLY A 580 -2.36 22.37 -9.42
N ARG A 581 -1.46 21.38 -9.53
CA ARG A 581 -0.86 20.95 -10.79
C ARG A 581 -1.22 19.51 -11.14
N SER A 582 -1.45 19.23 -12.42
CA SER A 582 -1.67 17.86 -12.89
C SER A 582 -0.37 17.06 -12.81
N VAL A 583 -0.43 15.89 -12.15
CA VAL A 583 0.64 14.89 -12.12
C VAL A 583 -0.01 13.56 -12.50
N ASN A 584 0.45 12.94 -13.58
CA ASN A 584 -0.12 11.67 -14.01
C ASN A 584 0.07 10.57 -12.93
N PRO A 585 -0.93 9.74 -12.62
CA PRO A 585 -2.26 9.64 -13.26
C PRO A 585 -3.39 10.27 -12.43
N ASN A 586 -3.15 11.39 -11.73
CA ASN A 586 -4.17 12.02 -10.90
C ASN A 586 -5.41 12.41 -11.72
N TRP A 587 -6.59 12.01 -11.24
CA TRP A 587 -7.87 12.50 -11.75
C TRP A 587 -8.22 13.85 -11.13
N TYR A 588 -8.27 13.91 -9.80
CA TYR A 588 -8.54 15.13 -9.06
C TYR A 588 -7.24 15.90 -8.85
N VAL A 589 -7.34 17.24 -8.95
CA VAL A 589 -6.24 18.17 -8.72
C VAL A 589 -6.75 19.23 -7.77
N GLY A 590 -6.46 19.06 -6.48
CA GLY A 590 -6.75 20.04 -5.44
C GLY A 590 -5.71 21.17 -5.44
N ASP A 591 -6.16 22.38 -5.15
CA ASP A 591 -5.27 23.55 -5.02
C ASP A 591 -4.48 23.55 -3.72
N SER A 592 -4.98 22.85 -2.70
CA SER A 592 -4.34 22.67 -1.40
C SER A 592 -4.26 21.20 -0.97
N TYR A 593 -3.42 20.92 0.04
CA TYR A 593 -3.39 19.62 0.70
C TYR A 593 -4.73 19.24 1.33
N ALA A 594 -5.43 20.22 1.91
CA ALA A 594 -6.75 20.01 2.51
C ALA A 594 -7.79 19.58 1.48
N ASP A 595 -7.74 20.14 0.26
CA ASP A 595 -8.64 19.76 -0.84
C ASP A 595 -8.43 18.30 -1.24
N GLU A 596 -7.18 17.84 -1.36
CA GLU A 596 -6.84 16.46 -1.67
C GLU A 596 -7.33 15.47 -0.60
N VAL A 597 -7.16 15.83 0.68
CA VAL A 597 -7.65 15.02 1.81
C VAL A 597 -9.18 14.99 1.83
N ASN A 598 -9.84 16.14 1.64
CA ASN A 598 -11.30 16.24 1.61
C ASN A 598 -11.89 15.47 0.42
N TRP A 599 -11.26 15.53 -0.75
CA TRP A 599 -11.62 14.73 -1.91
C TRP A 599 -11.58 13.24 -1.58
N MET A 600 -10.46 12.75 -1.05
CA MET A 600 -10.30 11.34 -0.66
C MET A 600 -11.39 10.90 0.34
N LYS A 601 -11.66 11.67 1.39
CA LYS A 601 -12.72 11.37 2.38
C LYS A 601 -14.11 11.32 1.75
N ASN A 602 -14.42 12.29 0.90
CA ASN A 602 -15.71 12.37 0.22
C ASN A 602 -15.90 11.22 -0.76
N TRP A 603 -14.84 10.84 -1.46
CA TRP A 603 -14.81 9.69 -2.35
C TRP A 603 -15.07 8.39 -1.58
N ILE A 604 -14.35 8.14 -0.48
CA ILE A 604 -14.52 6.93 0.36
C ILE A 604 -15.97 6.81 0.85
N ARG A 605 -16.53 7.90 1.38
CA ARG A 605 -17.91 7.93 1.89
C ARG A 605 -18.93 7.60 0.80
N GLN A 606 -18.78 8.16 -0.39
CA GLN A 606 -19.67 7.89 -1.52
C GLN A 606 -19.50 6.46 -2.05
N ARG A 607 -18.27 5.95 -2.10
CA ARG A 607 -17.96 4.57 -2.49
C ARG A 607 -18.66 3.57 -1.58
N ILE A 608 -18.57 3.74 -0.27
CA ILE A 608 -19.25 2.88 0.70
C ILE A 608 -20.76 2.96 0.55
N ALA A 609 -21.32 4.17 0.40
CA ALA A 609 -22.75 4.34 0.17
C ALA A 609 -23.24 3.67 -1.13
N TRP A 610 -22.39 3.59 -2.16
CA TRP A 610 -22.69 2.81 -3.36
C TRP A 610 -22.62 1.30 -3.10
N ILE A 611 -21.58 0.80 -2.43
CA ILE A 611 -21.45 -0.64 -2.10
C ILE A 611 -22.62 -1.11 -1.22
N ASP A 612 -23.01 -0.32 -0.21
CA ASP A 612 -24.12 -0.64 0.69
C ASP A 612 -25.46 -0.81 -0.05
N ARG A 613 -25.63 -0.19 -1.24
CA ARG A 613 -26.83 -0.33 -2.08
C ARG A 613 -26.84 -1.61 -2.94
N GLN A 614 -25.69 -2.29 -3.08
CA GLN A 614 -25.57 -3.49 -3.93
C GLN A 614 -26.15 -4.74 -3.27
N PHE A 615 -26.32 -4.73 -1.94
CA PHE A 615 -26.81 -5.87 -1.18
C PHE A 615 -28.03 -5.49 -0.32
N PRO A 616 -28.92 -6.44 0.01
CA PRO A 616 -29.94 -6.20 1.01
C PRO A 616 -29.28 -5.87 2.36
N ALA A 617 -29.81 -4.87 3.06
CA ALA A 617 -29.33 -4.53 4.39
C ALA A 617 -29.63 -5.67 5.38
N ALA A 618 -28.72 -5.90 6.34
CA ALA A 618 -28.95 -6.85 7.42
C ALA A 618 -30.16 -6.41 8.28
N PRO A 619 -30.94 -7.36 8.83
CA PRO A 619 -32.11 -7.00 9.64
C PRO A 619 -31.68 -6.31 10.94
N ALA A 620 -32.36 -5.24 11.33
CA ALA A 620 -32.13 -4.56 12.61
C ALA A 620 -33.01 -5.18 13.72
N PHE A 621 -32.41 -5.48 14.87
CA PHE A 621 -33.09 -6.00 16.05
C PHE A 621 -33.51 -4.84 16.97
N SER A 622 -34.70 -4.94 17.58
CA SER A 622 -35.16 -3.95 18.56
C SER A 622 -34.48 -4.06 19.92
N GLU A 623 -33.94 -5.25 20.23
CA GLU A 623 -33.25 -5.55 21.48
C GLU A 623 -31.76 -5.77 21.23
N GLN A 624 -30.93 -5.35 22.19
CA GLN A 624 -29.50 -5.64 22.17
C GLN A 624 -29.23 -7.07 22.65
N PRO A 625 -28.21 -7.76 22.13
CA PRO A 625 -27.79 -9.06 22.66
C PRO A 625 -27.47 -8.98 24.16
N GLY A 626 -27.78 -10.04 24.91
CA GLY A 626 -27.50 -10.17 26.34
C GLY A 626 -28.72 -10.52 27.20
N PRO A 627 -28.65 -10.22 28.51
CA PRO A 627 -29.76 -10.32 29.47
C PRO A 627 -31.10 -9.76 28.98
N VAL A 628 -32.13 -10.59 28.95
CA VAL A 628 -33.51 -10.15 28.67
C VAL A 628 -34.50 -10.78 29.65
N LYS A 629 -35.54 -10.02 29.99
CA LYS A 629 -36.63 -10.55 30.83
C LYS A 629 -37.37 -11.67 30.08
N PRO A 630 -37.79 -12.75 30.76
CA PRO A 630 -38.68 -13.74 30.18
C PRO A 630 -39.91 -13.08 29.54
N GLY A 631 -40.23 -13.47 28.31
CA GLY A 631 -41.36 -12.87 27.58
C GLY A 631 -41.03 -11.58 26.82
N ALA A 632 -39.77 -11.13 26.80
CA ALA A 632 -39.33 -10.02 25.97
C ALA A 632 -39.70 -10.26 24.49
N LYS A 633 -40.07 -9.18 23.78
CA LYS A 633 -40.48 -9.24 22.38
C LYS A 633 -39.38 -8.66 21.50
N LEU A 634 -38.78 -9.49 20.65
CA LEU A 634 -37.83 -9.05 19.65
C LEU A 634 -38.58 -8.67 18.36
N ALA A 635 -38.56 -7.39 18.02
CA ALA A 635 -38.95 -6.94 16.69
C ALA A 635 -37.73 -6.90 15.76
N MET A 636 -37.93 -7.34 14.52
CA MET A 636 -36.93 -7.29 13.46
C MET A 636 -37.40 -6.35 12.35
N ARG A 637 -36.50 -5.52 11.82
CA ARG A 637 -36.81 -4.54 10.76
C ARG A 637 -35.88 -4.69 9.57
N ALA A 638 -36.42 -4.53 8.37
CA ALA A 638 -35.65 -4.50 7.12
C ALA A 638 -36.20 -3.39 6.24
N SER A 639 -35.33 -2.71 5.49
CA SER A 639 -35.74 -1.66 4.56
C SER A 639 -36.42 -2.20 3.29
N ALA A 640 -36.06 -3.41 2.87
CA ALA A 640 -36.65 -4.12 1.74
C ALA A 640 -36.38 -5.62 1.85
N GLY A 641 -37.25 -6.47 1.29
CA GLY A 641 -37.12 -7.93 1.32
C GLY A 641 -37.78 -8.60 2.52
N LYS A 642 -37.72 -9.93 2.58
CA LYS A 642 -38.30 -10.75 3.66
C LYS A 642 -37.22 -11.12 4.66
N ILE A 643 -37.52 -11.03 5.96
CA ILE A 643 -36.61 -11.49 7.01
C ILE A 643 -36.88 -12.98 7.26
N TYR A 644 -35.82 -13.78 7.20
CA TYR A 644 -35.82 -15.18 7.61
C TYR A 644 -34.94 -15.32 8.84
N TYR A 645 -35.35 -16.15 9.80
CA TYR A 645 -34.61 -16.33 11.04
C TYR A 645 -34.71 -17.75 11.61
N THR A 646 -33.79 -18.07 12.50
CA THR A 646 -33.81 -19.27 13.35
C THR A 646 -33.61 -18.84 14.81
N LEU A 647 -33.97 -19.72 15.75
CA LEU A 647 -33.84 -19.49 17.20
C LEU A 647 -32.77 -20.37 17.87
N ASP A 648 -32.13 -21.25 17.09
CA ASP A 648 -31.08 -22.16 17.55
C ASP A 648 -29.69 -21.75 17.03
N GLY A 649 -29.59 -20.56 16.42
CA GLY A 649 -28.36 -20.02 15.87
C GLY A 649 -27.94 -20.58 14.52
N SER A 650 -28.72 -21.46 13.88
CA SER A 650 -28.41 -21.95 12.54
C SER A 650 -28.68 -20.89 11.47
N ASP A 651 -27.85 -20.82 10.43
CA ASP A 651 -28.07 -19.88 9.34
C ASP A 651 -29.39 -20.20 8.60
N PRO A 652 -30.34 -19.25 8.43
CA PRO A 652 -31.57 -19.48 7.68
C PRO A 652 -31.36 -19.74 6.17
N ARG A 653 -30.13 -19.56 5.67
CA ARG A 653 -29.70 -19.92 4.31
C ARG A 653 -28.87 -21.21 4.36
N VAL A 654 -29.21 -22.19 3.52
CA VAL A 654 -28.38 -23.41 3.34
C VAL A 654 -27.31 -23.20 2.25
N PRO A 655 -26.24 -24.03 2.21
CA PRO A 655 -25.31 -24.05 1.08
C PRO A 655 -26.05 -24.09 -0.26
N GLY A 656 -25.58 -23.32 -1.24
CA GLY A 656 -26.26 -23.13 -2.52
C GLY A 656 -27.36 -22.05 -2.55
N GLY A 657 -27.74 -21.48 -1.39
CA GLY A 657 -28.58 -20.26 -1.33
C GLY A 657 -30.07 -20.47 -1.09
N SER A 658 -30.53 -21.72 -0.95
CA SER A 658 -31.93 -22.02 -0.61
C SER A 658 -32.26 -21.66 0.85
N VAL A 659 -33.55 -21.54 1.16
CA VAL A 659 -34.02 -21.33 2.54
C VAL A 659 -33.90 -22.64 3.31
N LEU A 660 -33.35 -22.57 4.52
CA LEU A 660 -33.34 -23.70 5.44
C LEU A 660 -34.77 -24.08 5.84
N LYS A 661 -35.10 -25.38 5.79
CA LYS A 661 -36.47 -25.88 6.05
C LYS A 661 -37.08 -25.44 7.39
N LYS A 662 -36.25 -25.29 8.43
CA LYS A 662 -36.66 -24.84 9.77
C LYS A 662 -36.57 -23.32 9.97
N ALA A 663 -36.08 -22.57 8.98
CA ALA A 663 -36.09 -21.12 9.04
C ALA A 663 -37.53 -20.61 8.99
N ARG A 664 -37.80 -19.58 9.80
CA ARG A 664 -39.11 -18.94 9.91
C ARG A 664 -39.08 -17.63 9.15
N VAL A 665 -40.20 -17.28 8.51
CA VAL A 665 -40.40 -15.94 7.95
C VAL A 665 -40.90 -15.04 9.08
N TYR A 666 -40.32 -13.86 9.22
CA TYR A 666 -40.78 -12.90 10.21
C TYR A 666 -41.98 -12.09 9.70
N ASP A 667 -43.06 -12.12 10.47
CA ASP A 667 -44.34 -11.44 10.21
C ASP A 667 -44.81 -10.59 11.40
N ALA A 668 -44.42 -10.96 12.64
CA ALA A 668 -44.71 -10.23 13.87
C ALA A 668 -43.56 -10.36 14.89
N PRO A 669 -43.46 -9.44 15.88
CA PRO A 669 -42.47 -9.54 16.96
C PRO A 669 -42.51 -10.91 17.65
N ILE A 670 -41.34 -11.51 17.83
CA ILE A 670 -41.22 -12.84 18.41
C ILE A 670 -40.99 -12.76 19.91
N VAL A 671 -41.59 -13.66 20.66
CA VAL A 671 -41.27 -13.81 22.08
C VAL A 671 -39.95 -14.57 22.18
N ILE A 672 -38.97 -13.97 22.85
CA ILE A 672 -37.67 -14.59 23.12
C ILE A 672 -37.64 -15.15 24.54
N ASP A 673 -37.34 -16.45 24.63
CA ASP A 673 -37.00 -17.12 25.88
C ASP A 673 -35.51 -16.85 26.18
N PRO A 674 -35.13 -16.61 27.45
CA PRO A 674 -33.73 -16.68 27.84
C PRO A 674 -32.96 -17.90 27.27
N ASN A 675 -31.73 -17.66 26.83
CA ASN A 675 -30.81 -18.63 26.18
C ASN A 675 -31.09 -18.95 24.71
N VAL A 676 -31.88 -18.12 24.02
CA VAL A 676 -32.09 -18.21 22.57
C VAL A 676 -30.96 -17.53 21.79
N ARG A 677 -30.50 -18.19 20.71
CA ARG A 677 -29.61 -17.60 19.72
C ARG A 677 -30.37 -17.30 18.44
N VAL A 678 -30.66 -16.02 18.20
CA VAL A 678 -31.35 -15.60 16.98
C VAL A 678 -30.31 -15.39 15.88
N PHE A 679 -30.51 -16.05 14.74
CA PHE A 679 -29.77 -15.79 13.51
C PHE A 679 -30.77 -15.34 12.45
N ALA A 680 -30.63 -14.12 11.94
CA ALA A 680 -31.55 -13.56 10.95
C ALA A 680 -30.83 -13.00 9.73
N ARG A 681 -31.47 -13.15 8.57
CA ARG A 681 -31.06 -12.54 7.30
C ARG A 681 -32.27 -11.94 6.58
N VAL A 682 -32.02 -10.94 5.75
CA VAL A 682 -32.97 -10.47 4.76
C VAL A 682 -32.70 -11.20 3.45
N ARG A 683 -33.75 -11.66 2.77
CA ARG A 683 -33.69 -12.13 1.39
C ARG A 683 -34.52 -11.21 0.49
N ARG A 684 -33.90 -10.69 -0.56
CA ARG A 684 -34.56 -9.95 -1.65
C ARG A 684 -34.24 -10.67 -2.95
N GLU A 685 -35.28 -11.19 -3.62
CA GLU A 685 -35.12 -12.10 -4.76
C GLU A 685 -34.22 -13.28 -4.36
N ASP A 686 -33.11 -13.51 -5.07
CA ASP A 686 -32.16 -14.59 -4.77
C ASP A 686 -30.91 -14.12 -4.02
N THR A 687 -30.87 -12.85 -3.59
CA THR A 687 -29.75 -12.30 -2.80
C THR A 687 -30.10 -12.25 -1.32
N TRP A 688 -29.17 -12.69 -0.48
CA TRP A 688 -29.28 -12.58 0.97
C TRP A 688 -28.38 -11.47 1.52
N SER A 689 -28.85 -10.77 2.55
CA SER A 689 -28.03 -9.84 3.33
C SER A 689 -26.95 -10.57 4.12
N ALA A 690 -25.99 -9.81 4.62
CA ALA A 690 -25.19 -10.22 5.78
C ALA A 690 -26.09 -10.55 6.98
N PRO A 691 -25.63 -11.37 7.95
CA PRO A 691 -26.47 -11.80 9.05
C PRO A 691 -26.47 -10.80 10.21
N THR A 692 -27.59 -10.76 10.92
CA THR A 692 -27.68 -10.23 12.28
C THR A 692 -27.85 -11.40 13.23
N ILE A 693 -26.93 -11.54 14.16
CA ILE A 693 -26.88 -12.64 15.12
C ILE A 693 -26.89 -12.03 16.52
N ALA A 694 -27.80 -12.51 17.38
CA ALA A 694 -27.86 -12.10 18.77
C ALA A 694 -28.02 -13.32 19.67
N GLN A 695 -27.26 -13.33 20.75
CA GLN A 695 -27.46 -14.24 21.87
C GLN A 695 -28.25 -13.50 22.94
N PHE A 696 -29.38 -14.07 23.35
CA PHE A 696 -30.15 -13.59 24.49
C PHE A 696 -29.97 -14.58 25.64
N THR A 697 -29.80 -14.08 26.86
CA THR A 697 -29.53 -14.89 28.04
C THR A 697 -30.48 -14.54 29.17
N ASN A 698 -30.53 -15.39 30.19
CA ASN A 698 -31.15 -15.01 31.45
C ASN A 698 -30.45 -13.77 32.01
N PRO A 699 -31.21 -12.87 32.67
CA PRO A 699 -30.66 -11.68 33.28
C PRO A 699 -29.87 -11.93 34.55
#